data_AF-A0A952WVQ0-F1
#
_entry.id   AF-A0A952WVQ0-F1
#
_cell.length_a   1.000
_cell.length_b   1.000
_cell.length_c   1.000
_cell.angle_alpha   90.00
_cell.angle_beta   90.00
_cell.angle_gamma   90.00
#
_symmetry.space_group_name_H-M   'P 1'
#
loop_
_entity.id
_entity.type
_entity.pdbx_description
1 polymer ?
#
loop_
_entity_poly.entity_id
_entity_poly.type
_entity_poly.pdbx_seq_one_letter_code
_entity_poly.pdbx_strand_id
1 'polypeptide(L)'
;MANDRGIRGARGVLIAAGVAAGLCAACSALAQDSVAQPPGGNDALSVYASTSQRVRYVVDAASAGTSWGNTVLVAPVLKASREIDPQFRTMILGSGAMSPMYASNISFASRNYSVWTEPGQGVHPTANSAPGTVARTGHEVQFGIAASEFGLVRSGALAAVIGFDSGAPTRLYVERVMALASRASEGGDDTATISLGAVDALGFAALRADNFNTSPSTATRVLGDSILRINAAARSNAVNSLAAFGGTNFVSDVGSSTFLISNEATPTNTPTLAPALSGAPAAVVFDLASRLRTGSASANLSTTTSHLDSGVAGHRGNPTFSPFAMLPGSSGHVGAVASAARVGTKTSALHVFDLAPGTPPMLVASSRRSYPLPLSLSTPGFLTNPTGNAEFRQYHSQATFRGGNGQVGLGAAPGARVMAAVASDPTQGESIVVVRINGETPQWSIAAFPGKAVLSGAPPAGAAIGTLSFPMQVSAPAVDLLGNIYFVASWQPSGAVPARRGVFKAVNLPSGYALELLLSTGQQVAGPNSGRTYTIADLALRDSDSIASGAFHAQQLLQQQLPGRATTDPASINAAGGMSVHAVIEYDNGGQIEAYDAALVILPGGAPTPPCAADFDGNGQVQVADIFAFLSAWFANEPAAINFGGTPGVPAIFAFLAAWFAGC
;
A
#
# COMPACT_ATOMS: atom_id res chain seq x y z
N MET A 1 22.85 -1.98 -3.22
CA MET A 1 22.54 -3.08 -4.16
C MET A 1 23.26 -4.39 -3.81
N ALA A 2 24.60 -4.41 -3.66
CA ALA A 2 25.32 -5.62 -3.24
C ALA A 2 25.10 -6.01 -1.74
N ASN A 3 25.02 -5.04 -0.83
CA ASN A 3 24.91 -5.34 0.61
C ASN A 3 23.53 -5.87 1.04
N ASP A 4 22.43 -5.40 0.44
CA ASP A 4 21.08 -5.89 0.76
C ASP A 4 20.90 -7.36 0.34
N ARG A 5 21.56 -7.76 -0.76
CA ARG A 5 21.66 -9.17 -1.19
C ARG A 5 22.51 -10.02 -0.24
N GLY A 6 23.63 -9.51 0.26
CA GLY A 6 24.52 -10.22 1.19
C GLY A 6 23.87 -10.57 2.53
N ILE A 7 22.99 -9.69 3.03
CA ILE A 7 22.26 -9.92 4.30
C ILE A 7 21.14 -10.97 4.13
N ARG A 8 20.47 -11.00 2.98
CA ARG A 8 19.36 -11.93 2.71
C ARG A 8 19.83 -13.34 2.32
N GLY A 9 20.96 -13.48 1.62
CA GLY A 9 21.50 -14.78 1.19
C GLY A 9 21.96 -15.71 2.33
N ALA A 10 22.33 -15.16 3.50
CA ALA A 10 22.81 -15.96 4.64
C ALA A 10 21.69 -16.62 5.47
N ARG A 11 20.43 -16.23 5.29
CA ARG A 11 19.31 -16.63 6.18
C ARG A 11 18.56 -17.89 5.73
N GLY A 12 18.66 -18.30 4.46
CA GLY A 12 17.88 -19.41 3.90
C GLY A 12 18.32 -20.84 4.28
N VAL A 13 19.27 -21.03 5.22
CA VAL A 13 19.93 -22.34 5.46
C VAL A 13 19.46 -23.06 6.73
N LEU A 14 18.72 -22.42 7.64
CA LEU A 14 18.37 -23.01 8.94
C LEU A 14 16.87 -22.90 9.20
N ILE A 15 16.14 -24.03 9.14
CA ILE A 15 15.03 -24.47 10.03
C ILE A 15 14.23 -25.59 9.32
N ALA A 16 14.27 -26.82 9.86
CA ALA A 16 13.42 -27.95 9.45
C ALA A 16 13.06 -28.83 10.66
N ALA A 17 11.76 -29.07 10.85
CA ALA A 17 11.07 -30.19 11.56
C ALA A 17 9.78 -29.65 12.24
N GLY A 18 8.56 -30.17 12.08
CA GLY A 18 8.00 -31.25 11.27
C GLY A 18 6.50 -31.50 11.59
N VAL A 19 5.81 -32.10 10.62
CA VAL A 19 4.63 -33.02 10.64
C VAL A 19 3.21 -32.51 11.01
N ALA A 20 2.25 -32.98 10.20
CA ALA A 20 0.86 -32.55 10.00
C ALA A 20 -0.21 -33.63 10.30
N ALA A 21 -1.48 -33.22 10.36
CA ALA A 21 -2.72 -33.92 9.89
C ALA A 21 -3.94 -33.08 10.34
N GLY A 22 -5.07 -32.85 9.64
CA GLY A 22 -5.66 -33.30 8.37
C GLY A 22 -7.19 -33.42 8.55
N LEU A 23 -8.02 -32.83 7.66
CA LEU A 23 -9.31 -33.38 7.12
C LEU A 23 -10.14 -32.36 6.29
N CYS A 24 -10.81 -32.92 5.27
CA CYS A 24 -11.45 -32.36 4.05
C CYS A 24 -12.69 -31.45 4.20
N ALA A 25 -12.92 -30.54 3.22
CA ALA A 25 -13.98 -30.62 2.19
C ALA A 25 -14.25 -29.29 1.42
N ALA A 26 -14.71 -29.43 0.17
CA ALA A 26 -15.25 -28.46 -0.81
C ALA A 26 -14.26 -27.75 -1.78
N CYS A 27 -14.41 -28.10 -3.07
CA CYS A 27 -13.66 -27.56 -4.21
C CYS A 27 -13.84 -26.05 -4.34
N SER A 28 -12.74 -25.32 -4.29
CA SER A 28 -12.63 -23.89 -4.59
C SER A 28 -11.45 -23.72 -5.54
N ALA A 29 -11.53 -22.80 -6.51
CA ALA A 29 -10.54 -22.60 -7.58
C ALA A 29 -9.62 -21.39 -7.26
N LEU A 30 -8.30 -21.54 -7.34
CA LEU A 30 -7.25 -20.85 -6.57
C LEU A 30 -5.95 -20.40 -7.42
N ALA A 31 -5.35 -19.18 -7.32
CA ALA A 31 -4.21 -18.63 -8.13
C ALA A 31 -2.84 -18.13 -7.51
N GLN A 32 -2.17 -17.00 -7.92
CA GLN A 32 -0.67 -16.67 -7.89
C GLN A 32 0.18 -17.01 -6.67
N ASP A 33 -0.43 -17.38 -5.57
CA ASP A 33 0.13 -18.37 -4.67
C ASP A 33 0.35 -19.71 -5.43
N SER A 34 1.45 -19.79 -6.16
CA SER A 34 1.89 -20.99 -6.89
C SER A 34 3.32 -21.35 -6.54
N VAL A 35 3.66 -22.60 -6.78
CA VAL A 35 5.02 -23.13 -6.72
C VAL A 35 5.34 -23.78 -8.07
N ALA A 36 6.62 -23.93 -8.39
CA ALA A 36 7.01 -24.61 -9.62
C ALA A 36 6.61 -26.10 -9.60
N GLN A 37 6.32 -26.66 -10.78
CA GLN A 37 5.95 -28.07 -10.91
C GLN A 37 7.05 -29.01 -10.42
N PRO A 38 8.33 -28.89 -10.84
CA PRO A 38 9.41 -29.56 -10.15
C PRO A 38 9.78 -28.80 -8.86
N PRO A 39 9.75 -29.44 -7.68
CA PRO A 39 10.32 -28.90 -6.45
C PRO A 39 11.68 -28.23 -6.64
N GLY A 40 11.82 -27.00 -6.16
CA GLY A 40 13.04 -26.21 -6.33
C GLY A 40 13.13 -25.47 -7.66
N GLY A 41 12.17 -25.64 -8.57
CA GLY A 41 12.02 -24.85 -9.79
C GLY A 41 11.63 -23.39 -9.52
N ASN A 42 11.62 -22.54 -10.55
CA ASN A 42 11.31 -21.12 -10.42
C ASN A 42 10.15 -20.75 -11.35
N ASP A 43 9.02 -20.32 -10.78
CA ASP A 43 7.82 -19.92 -11.52
C ASP A 43 7.60 -18.40 -11.58
N ALA A 44 8.58 -17.61 -11.15
CA ALA A 44 8.55 -16.16 -11.31
C ALA A 44 8.51 -15.77 -12.80
N LEU A 45 7.69 -14.77 -13.14
CA LEU A 45 7.46 -14.36 -14.51
C LEU A 45 8.61 -13.51 -15.06
N SER A 46 9.01 -13.76 -16.31
CA SER A 46 10.01 -12.93 -17.00
C SER A 46 9.50 -11.51 -17.28
N VAL A 47 10.40 -10.53 -17.19
CA VAL A 47 10.17 -9.13 -17.59
C VAL A 47 9.99 -8.98 -19.10
N TYR A 48 10.55 -9.87 -19.90
CA TYR A 48 10.70 -9.67 -21.36
C TYR A 48 9.86 -10.63 -22.20
N ALA A 49 9.33 -11.70 -21.61
CA ALA A 49 8.44 -12.61 -22.31
C ALA A 49 7.10 -11.92 -22.61
N SER A 50 6.62 -12.04 -23.85
CA SER A 50 5.33 -11.49 -24.27
C SER A 50 4.16 -12.09 -23.48
N THR A 51 4.26 -13.37 -23.12
CA THR A 51 3.28 -14.10 -22.28
C THR A 51 3.24 -13.61 -20.84
N SER A 52 4.24 -12.86 -20.39
CA SER A 52 4.36 -12.34 -19.02
C SER A 52 4.04 -10.85 -18.90
N GLN A 53 3.87 -10.14 -20.03
CA GLN A 53 3.62 -8.68 -20.02
C GLN A 53 2.27 -8.33 -19.41
N ARG A 54 1.27 -9.19 -19.58
CA ARG A 54 -0.05 -9.08 -18.98
C ARG A 54 -0.56 -10.47 -18.63
N VAL A 55 -0.91 -10.68 -17.37
CA VAL A 55 -1.37 -11.97 -16.86
C VAL A 55 -2.55 -11.75 -15.91
N ARG A 56 -3.55 -12.63 -16.00
CA ARG A 56 -4.76 -12.58 -15.18
C ARG A 56 -4.91 -13.85 -14.38
N TYR A 57 -5.14 -13.73 -13.09
CA TYR A 57 -5.22 -14.87 -12.18
C TYR A 57 -6.04 -14.55 -10.92
N VAL A 58 -6.56 -15.58 -10.26
CA VAL A 58 -7.43 -15.49 -9.07
C VAL A 58 -6.70 -15.76 -7.74
N VAL A 59 -6.18 -14.79 -6.99
CA VAL A 59 -5.56 -15.12 -5.69
C VAL A 59 -6.65 -15.29 -4.62
N ASP A 60 -6.61 -16.38 -3.86
CA ASP A 60 -7.51 -16.56 -2.72
C ASP A 60 -6.74 -16.25 -1.44
N ALA A 61 -7.25 -15.29 -0.69
CA ALA A 61 -6.65 -14.80 0.52
C ALA A 61 -6.90 -15.76 1.68
N ALA A 62 -5.85 -16.01 2.45
CA ALA A 62 -5.91 -16.82 3.67
C ALA A 62 -6.30 -15.96 4.87
N SER A 63 -7.08 -16.53 5.79
CA SER A 63 -7.38 -15.86 7.05
C SER A 63 -6.22 -15.97 8.02
N ALA A 64 -5.87 -14.87 8.68
CA ALA A 64 -4.92 -14.82 9.78
C ALA A 64 -5.48 -14.00 10.94
N GLY A 65 -5.25 -14.45 12.17
CA GLY A 65 -5.63 -13.73 13.38
C GLY A 65 -4.61 -12.65 13.73
N THR A 66 -5.07 -11.48 14.17
CA THR A 66 -4.22 -10.45 14.76
C THR A 66 -4.01 -10.72 16.25
N SER A 67 -3.09 -9.99 16.88
CA SER A 67 -2.90 -10.12 18.33
C SER A 67 -4.12 -9.70 19.14
N TRP A 68 -5.03 -8.88 18.62
CA TRP A 68 -6.25 -8.47 19.33
C TRP A 68 -7.46 -9.37 19.04
N GLY A 69 -7.28 -10.46 18.28
CA GLY A 69 -8.35 -11.38 17.91
C GLY A 69 -9.18 -10.93 16.71
N ASN A 70 -8.79 -9.83 16.03
CA ASN A 70 -9.35 -9.50 14.72
C ASN A 70 -8.91 -10.55 13.68
N THR A 71 -9.64 -10.65 12.58
CA THR A 71 -9.25 -11.46 11.42
C THR A 71 -8.82 -10.56 10.27
N VAL A 72 -7.67 -10.84 9.67
CA VAL A 72 -7.23 -10.24 8.40
C VAL A 72 -7.20 -11.31 7.32
N LEU A 73 -7.36 -10.89 6.07
CA LEU A 73 -7.11 -11.72 4.89
C LEU A 73 -5.75 -11.37 4.31
N VAL A 74 -4.92 -12.37 4.04
CA VAL A 74 -3.55 -12.22 3.55
C VAL A 74 -3.41 -12.92 2.21
N ALA A 75 -2.91 -12.22 1.19
CA ALA A 75 -2.76 -12.77 -0.15
C ALA A 75 -1.44 -12.30 -0.80
N PRO A 76 -0.59 -13.19 -1.32
CA PRO A 76 0.55 -12.83 -2.16
C PRO A 76 0.07 -12.52 -3.58
N VAL A 77 -0.35 -11.27 -3.81
CA VAL A 77 -1.00 -10.88 -5.07
C VAL A 77 -0.04 -10.62 -6.23
N LEU A 78 1.22 -10.30 -5.91
CA LEU A 78 2.28 -10.03 -6.88
C LEU A 78 3.59 -10.67 -6.43
N LYS A 79 4.10 -11.65 -7.18
CA LYS A 79 5.52 -11.99 -7.14
C LYS A 79 6.33 -11.01 -7.98
N ALA A 80 7.51 -10.63 -7.48
CA ALA A 80 8.50 -9.92 -8.28
C ALA A 80 8.88 -10.73 -9.52
N SER A 81 9.33 -10.04 -10.56
CA SER A 81 9.75 -10.68 -11.79
C SER A 81 11.00 -11.54 -11.58
N ARG A 82 11.16 -12.54 -12.44
CA ARG A 82 12.28 -13.48 -12.42
C ARG A 82 13.63 -12.77 -12.47
N GLU A 83 14.56 -13.23 -11.64
CA GLU A 83 15.96 -12.85 -11.72
C GLU A 83 16.72 -13.74 -12.73
N ILE A 84 17.65 -13.14 -13.50
CA ILE A 84 18.49 -13.84 -14.49
C ILE A 84 19.67 -14.49 -13.76
N ASP A 85 20.19 -13.81 -12.73
CA ASP A 85 21.19 -14.37 -11.82
C ASP A 85 20.62 -15.61 -11.12
N PRO A 86 21.17 -16.81 -11.35
CA PRO A 86 20.62 -18.06 -10.83
C PRO A 86 20.68 -18.16 -9.30
N GLN A 87 21.42 -17.29 -8.61
CA GLN A 87 21.45 -17.25 -7.15
C GLN A 87 20.14 -16.74 -6.52
N PHE A 88 19.31 -16.04 -7.30
CA PHE A 88 18.06 -15.45 -6.82
C PHE A 88 16.90 -15.88 -7.72
N ARG A 89 15.75 -16.17 -7.13
CA ARG A 89 14.55 -16.54 -7.90
C ARG A 89 13.88 -15.32 -8.52
N THR A 90 13.82 -14.23 -7.77
CA THR A 90 13.15 -12.98 -8.12
C THR A 90 14.06 -11.78 -8.00
N MET A 91 13.68 -10.69 -8.66
CA MET A 91 14.17 -9.36 -8.32
C MET A 91 13.70 -8.95 -6.94
N ILE A 92 14.35 -7.93 -6.36
CA ILE A 92 13.94 -7.35 -5.08
C ILE A 92 12.85 -6.31 -5.35
N LEU A 93 11.79 -6.33 -4.54
CA LEU A 93 10.77 -5.27 -4.58
C LEU A 93 11.31 -3.99 -3.92
N GLY A 94 11.30 -2.89 -4.69
CA GLY A 94 11.54 -1.53 -4.22
C GLY A 94 10.27 -0.88 -3.71
N SER A 95 10.09 0.42 -3.94
CA SER A 95 8.86 1.16 -3.59
C SER A 95 7.57 0.43 -4.00
N GLY A 96 6.58 0.42 -3.10
CA GLY A 96 5.25 -0.11 -3.34
C GLY A 96 4.19 0.99 -3.23
N ALA A 97 3.06 0.81 -3.90
CA ALA A 97 1.91 1.70 -3.83
C ALA A 97 0.60 0.90 -3.89
N MET A 98 -0.44 1.41 -3.24
CA MET A 98 -1.81 0.95 -3.24
C MET A 98 -2.71 2.17 -3.41
N SER A 99 -3.81 2.04 -4.13
CA SER A 99 -4.75 3.15 -4.27
C SER A 99 -5.35 3.53 -2.92
N PRO A 100 -5.53 4.83 -2.61
CA PRO A 100 -6.09 5.25 -1.32
C PRO A 100 -7.59 4.98 -1.20
N MET A 101 -8.25 4.65 -2.32
CA MET A 101 -9.68 4.39 -2.43
C MET A 101 -9.97 3.19 -3.35
N TYR A 102 -11.17 2.64 -3.24
CA TYR A 102 -11.75 1.69 -4.17
C TYR A 102 -12.39 2.42 -5.37
N ALA A 103 -12.46 1.71 -6.49
CA ALA A 103 -13.36 2.03 -7.59
C ALA A 103 -14.55 1.07 -7.57
N SER A 104 -15.75 1.60 -7.71
CA SER A 104 -17.00 0.85 -7.90
C SER A 104 -17.65 1.26 -9.22
N ASN A 105 -18.66 0.51 -9.68
CA ASN A 105 -19.36 0.77 -10.94
C ASN A 105 -18.42 0.90 -12.15
N ILE A 106 -17.33 0.13 -12.14
CA ILE A 106 -16.32 0.16 -13.20
C ILE A 106 -16.87 -0.49 -14.47
N SER A 107 -16.64 0.16 -15.62
CA SER A 107 -16.89 -0.46 -16.91
C SER A 107 -15.94 -1.64 -17.11
N PHE A 108 -16.48 -2.86 -17.08
CA PHE A 108 -15.70 -4.07 -17.16
C PHE A 108 -16.09 -4.91 -18.38
N ALA A 109 -15.14 -5.09 -19.30
CA ALA A 109 -15.31 -6.05 -20.39
C ALA A 109 -15.05 -7.46 -19.85
N SER A 110 -15.89 -8.44 -20.24
CA SER A 110 -15.73 -9.83 -19.80
C SER A 110 -14.32 -10.36 -20.04
N ARG A 111 -13.71 -10.98 -19.03
CA ARG A 111 -12.32 -11.46 -19.03
C ARG A 111 -12.23 -12.84 -18.40
N ASN A 112 -11.28 -13.64 -18.87
CA ASN A 112 -10.91 -14.90 -18.25
C ASN A 112 -9.71 -14.70 -17.33
N TYR A 113 -9.76 -15.34 -16.16
CA TYR A 113 -8.69 -15.40 -15.17
C TYR A 113 -8.22 -16.84 -15.02
N SER A 114 -6.90 -17.04 -14.99
CA SER A 114 -6.31 -18.34 -14.68
C SER A 114 -6.57 -18.70 -13.23
N VAL A 115 -6.90 -19.98 -13.00
CA VAL A 115 -7.28 -20.48 -11.69
C VAL A 115 -6.85 -21.94 -11.56
N TRP A 116 -6.25 -22.32 -10.44
CA TRP A 116 -5.66 -23.62 -10.15
C TRP A 116 -6.03 -24.15 -8.77
N THR A 117 -5.74 -25.38 -8.41
CA THR A 117 -6.01 -25.87 -7.04
C THR A 117 -4.94 -26.82 -6.53
N GLU A 118 -4.06 -27.22 -7.43
CA GLU A 118 -3.04 -28.21 -7.16
C GLU A 118 -1.66 -27.54 -7.13
N PRO A 119 -0.77 -27.99 -6.23
CA PRO A 119 0.62 -27.58 -6.25
C PRO A 119 1.24 -27.77 -7.64
N GLY A 120 2.01 -26.79 -8.10
CA GLY A 120 2.69 -26.85 -9.39
C GLY A 120 1.88 -26.26 -10.56
N GLN A 121 0.58 -25.99 -10.40
CA GLN A 121 -0.20 -25.23 -11.38
C GLN A 121 0.04 -23.73 -11.22
N GLY A 122 -0.16 -22.96 -12.30
CA GLY A 122 0.12 -21.52 -12.28
C GLY A 122 0.19 -20.90 -13.67
N VAL A 123 0.65 -19.65 -13.71
CA VAL A 123 0.68 -18.84 -14.94
C VAL A 123 2.01 -18.85 -15.66
N HIS A 124 3.06 -19.44 -15.08
CA HIS A 124 4.33 -19.55 -15.79
C HIS A 124 4.21 -20.61 -16.90
N PRO A 125 4.51 -20.25 -18.17
CA PRO A 125 4.18 -21.09 -19.33
C PRO A 125 4.88 -22.46 -19.36
N THR A 126 6.04 -22.58 -18.70
CA THR A 126 6.86 -23.81 -18.73
C THR A 126 7.29 -24.31 -17.36
N ALA A 127 7.02 -23.57 -16.29
CA ALA A 127 7.41 -23.94 -14.93
C ALA A 127 6.21 -24.42 -14.12
N ASN A 128 4.99 -24.16 -14.63
CA ASN A 128 3.77 -24.66 -14.06
C ASN A 128 3.05 -25.58 -15.06
N SER A 129 2.24 -26.49 -14.53
CA SER A 129 1.18 -27.13 -15.31
C SER A 129 0.05 -26.13 -15.58
N ALA A 130 -0.67 -26.33 -16.70
CA ALA A 130 -1.68 -25.39 -17.15
C ALA A 130 -2.83 -25.26 -16.11
N PRO A 131 -3.25 -24.03 -15.77
CA PRO A 131 -4.36 -23.79 -14.86
C PRO A 131 -5.69 -23.94 -15.59
N GLY A 132 -6.78 -24.09 -14.82
CA GLY A 132 -8.13 -23.85 -15.30
C GLY A 132 -8.39 -22.36 -15.57
N THR A 133 -9.60 -22.03 -15.99
CA THR A 133 -10.02 -20.64 -16.22
C THR A 133 -11.40 -20.36 -15.64
N VAL A 134 -11.60 -19.12 -15.19
CA VAL A 134 -12.91 -18.60 -14.78
C VAL A 134 -13.19 -17.27 -15.46
N ALA A 135 -14.39 -17.13 -16.02
CA ALA A 135 -14.83 -15.89 -16.64
C ALA A 135 -15.43 -14.95 -15.59
N ARG A 136 -15.19 -13.64 -15.76
CA ARG A 136 -15.82 -12.58 -14.97
C ARG A 136 -16.38 -11.52 -15.90
N THR A 137 -17.56 -11.02 -15.56
CA THR A 137 -18.24 -9.92 -16.26
C THR A 137 -18.17 -8.59 -15.50
N GLY A 138 -17.68 -8.61 -14.25
CA GLY A 138 -17.49 -7.42 -13.43
C GLY A 138 -16.99 -7.77 -12.02
N HIS A 139 -16.75 -6.72 -11.25
CA HIS A 139 -16.45 -6.75 -9.82
C HIS A 139 -17.26 -5.65 -9.15
N GLU A 140 -17.69 -5.89 -7.91
CA GLU A 140 -18.36 -4.85 -7.11
C GLU A 140 -17.40 -3.70 -6.80
N VAL A 141 -16.19 -4.05 -6.37
CA VAL A 141 -15.13 -3.11 -6.04
C VAL A 141 -13.80 -3.55 -6.63
N GLN A 142 -12.94 -2.57 -6.91
CA GLN A 142 -11.58 -2.76 -7.39
C GLN A 142 -10.63 -1.78 -6.70
N PHE A 143 -9.38 -2.18 -6.51
CA PHE A 143 -8.29 -1.29 -6.11
C PHE A 143 -7.04 -1.54 -6.96
N GLY A 144 -6.12 -0.59 -6.94
CA GLY A 144 -4.84 -0.70 -7.64
C GLY A 144 -3.70 -0.99 -6.67
N ILE A 145 -2.73 -1.78 -7.13
CA ILE A 145 -1.43 -1.97 -6.47
C ILE A 145 -0.31 -1.86 -7.51
N ALA A 146 0.84 -1.34 -7.14
CA ALA A 146 2.02 -1.32 -7.97
C ALA A 146 3.27 -1.52 -7.11
N ALA A 147 4.33 -2.05 -7.72
CA ALA A 147 5.64 -2.14 -7.09
C ALA A 147 6.74 -1.86 -8.12
N SER A 148 7.75 -1.08 -7.75
CA SER A 148 9.02 -1.10 -8.47
C SER A 148 9.82 -2.35 -8.09
N GLU A 149 10.69 -2.79 -8.98
CA GLU A 149 11.60 -3.92 -8.74
C GLU A 149 12.98 -3.61 -9.28
N PHE A 150 14.00 -4.23 -8.70
CA PHE A 150 15.37 -4.07 -9.17
C PHE A 150 16.23 -5.33 -8.97
N GLY A 151 17.12 -5.54 -9.93
CA GLY A 151 18.20 -6.51 -9.89
C GLY A 151 19.56 -5.83 -9.71
N LEU A 152 20.66 -6.53 -10.01
CA LEU A 152 22.01 -5.93 -9.96
C LEU A 152 22.19 -4.82 -11.00
N VAL A 153 21.60 -5.03 -12.18
CA VAL A 153 21.85 -4.22 -13.36
C VAL A 153 20.56 -3.85 -14.07
N ARG A 154 19.39 -3.96 -13.43
CA ARG A 154 18.11 -3.62 -14.06
C ARG A 154 17.08 -3.15 -13.06
N SER A 155 16.10 -2.41 -13.56
CA SER A 155 14.94 -1.98 -12.77
C SER A 155 13.66 -2.02 -13.61
N GLY A 156 12.53 -2.09 -12.94
CA GLY A 156 11.23 -2.13 -13.58
C GLY A 156 10.12 -1.72 -12.64
N ALA A 157 8.90 -1.74 -13.16
CA ALA A 157 7.69 -1.53 -12.40
C ALA A 157 6.61 -2.53 -12.81
N LEU A 158 5.93 -3.08 -11.81
CA LEU A 158 4.73 -3.89 -11.89
C LEU A 158 3.53 -3.02 -11.51
N ALA A 159 2.41 -3.24 -12.17
CA ALA A 159 1.12 -2.70 -11.74
C ALA A 159 0.06 -3.80 -11.83
N ALA A 160 -0.93 -3.73 -10.95
CA ALA A 160 -2.09 -4.58 -11.02
C ALA A 160 -3.36 -3.84 -10.59
N VAL A 161 -4.46 -4.25 -11.20
CA VAL A 161 -5.81 -3.97 -10.70
C VAL A 161 -6.37 -5.25 -10.11
N ILE A 162 -7.01 -5.12 -8.95
CA ILE A 162 -7.50 -6.25 -8.17
C ILE A 162 -8.98 -6.00 -7.86
N GLY A 163 -9.83 -6.83 -8.45
CA GLY A 163 -11.27 -6.78 -8.25
C GLY A 163 -11.76 -7.92 -7.35
N PHE A 164 -12.82 -7.67 -6.58
CA PHE A 164 -13.51 -8.69 -5.79
C PHE A 164 -14.94 -8.25 -5.49
N ASP A 165 -15.74 -9.21 -5.00
CA ASP A 165 -17.11 -8.96 -4.52
C ASP A 165 -17.03 -8.74 -3.01
N SER A 166 -17.56 -7.64 -2.48
CA SER A 166 -17.31 -7.19 -1.09
C SER A 166 -17.88 -8.17 -0.06
N GLY A 167 -18.94 -8.90 -0.42
CA GLY A 167 -19.54 -9.98 0.38
C GLY A 167 -18.72 -11.29 0.38
N ALA A 168 -17.74 -11.43 -0.51
CA ALA A 168 -16.83 -12.58 -0.58
C ALA A 168 -15.37 -12.12 -0.81
N PRO A 169 -14.77 -11.37 0.14
CA PRO A 169 -13.49 -10.68 -0.06
C PRO A 169 -12.28 -11.62 -0.08
N THR A 170 -12.48 -12.92 0.13
CA THR A 170 -11.41 -13.92 0.07
C THR A 170 -10.93 -14.17 -1.35
N ARG A 171 -11.75 -13.97 -2.38
CA ARG A 171 -11.37 -14.25 -3.77
C ARG A 171 -11.03 -12.97 -4.53
N LEU A 172 -9.75 -12.82 -4.88
CA LEU A 172 -9.20 -11.66 -5.57
C LEU A 172 -8.91 -11.96 -7.03
N TYR A 173 -9.47 -11.17 -7.93
CA TYR A 173 -9.22 -11.26 -9.37
C TYR A 173 -8.16 -10.25 -9.76
N VAL A 174 -6.94 -10.74 -9.96
CA VAL A 174 -5.76 -9.91 -10.20
C VAL A 174 -5.44 -9.86 -11.69
N GLU A 175 -5.31 -8.65 -12.21
CA GLU A 175 -4.74 -8.42 -13.54
C GLU A 175 -3.43 -7.68 -13.39
N ARG A 176 -2.32 -8.43 -13.54
CA ARG A 176 -0.94 -7.94 -13.44
C ARG A 176 -0.42 -7.53 -14.82
N VAL A 177 0.29 -6.41 -14.88
CA VAL A 177 1.08 -6.00 -16.03
C VAL A 177 2.53 -5.70 -15.66
N MET A 178 3.44 -5.98 -16.57
CA MET A 178 4.76 -5.33 -16.62
C MET A 178 4.53 -3.89 -17.09
N ALA A 179 4.54 -2.94 -16.17
CA ALA A 179 4.24 -1.54 -16.49
C ALA A 179 5.37 -0.91 -17.32
N LEU A 180 6.62 -1.12 -16.90
CA LEU A 180 7.80 -0.55 -17.55
C LEU A 180 9.08 -1.30 -17.16
N ALA A 181 10.00 -1.47 -18.10
CA ALA A 181 11.31 -2.08 -17.90
C ALA A 181 12.43 -1.11 -18.30
N SER A 182 13.57 -1.17 -17.60
CA SER A 182 14.75 -0.34 -17.88
C SER A 182 15.49 -0.73 -19.16
N ARG A 183 15.08 -1.85 -19.78
CA ARG A 183 15.71 -2.47 -20.95
C ARG A 183 14.64 -2.94 -21.91
N ALA A 184 14.96 -2.94 -23.21
CA ALA A 184 14.08 -3.48 -24.24
C ALA A 184 14.10 -5.02 -24.31
N SER A 185 15.15 -5.65 -23.80
CA SER A 185 15.34 -7.11 -23.84
C SER A 185 16.25 -7.58 -22.71
N GLU A 186 16.29 -8.90 -22.52
CA GLU A 186 17.07 -9.56 -21.47
C GLU A 186 18.58 -9.27 -21.56
N GLY A 187 19.13 -9.34 -22.78
CA GLY A 187 20.55 -9.07 -23.05
C GLY A 187 20.90 -7.62 -23.36
N GLY A 188 19.93 -6.70 -23.32
CA GLY A 188 20.15 -5.28 -23.62
C GLY A 188 20.77 -4.50 -22.45
N ASP A 189 21.36 -3.35 -22.73
CA ASP A 189 21.86 -2.42 -21.70
C ASP A 189 20.72 -1.67 -21.01
N ASP A 190 20.97 -1.26 -19.76
CA ASP A 190 20.08 -0.36 -19.02
C ASP A 190 20.05 1.03 -19.65
N THR A 191 18.87 1.47 -20.07
CA THR A 191 18.66 2.82 -20.60
C THR A 191 18.14 3.79 -19.55
N ALA A 192 17.58 3.28 -18.44
CA ALA A 192 17.02 4.10 -17.37
C ALA A 192 17.07 3.40 -16.01
N THR A 193 17.06 4.20 -14.93
CA THR A 193 16.65 3.75 -13.60
C THR A 193 15.17 4.08 -13.42
N ILE A 194 14.35 3.07 -13.09
CA ILE A 194 12.91 3.22 -12.88
C ILE A 194 12.58 3.18 -11.38
N SER A 195 11.59 3.98 -10.98
CA SER A 195 11.09 4.04 -9.61
C SER A 195 9.60 4.33 -9.59
N LEU A 196 8.89 3.79 -8.59
CA LEU A 196 7.44 3.94 -8.45
C LEU A 196 7.12 5.00 -7.41
N GLY A 197 6.08 5.77 -7.69
CA GLY A 197 5.53 6.74 -6.75
C GLY A 197 4.16 6.33 -6.21
N ALA A 198 3.16 6.21 -7.10
CA ALA A 198 1.77 5.94 -6.73
C ALA A 198 1.02 5.10 -7.76
N VAL A 199 -0.14 4.57 -7.36
CA VAL A 199 -1.11 3.93 -8.24
C VAL A 199 -2.52 4.34 -7.84
N ASP A 200 -3.43 4.49 -8.80
CA ASP A 200 -4.86 4.72 -8.53
C ASP A 200 -5.70 3.44 -8.66
N ALA A 201 -6.98 3.51 -8.30
CA ALA A 201 -7.87 2.35 -8.29
C ALA A 201 -8.17 1.78 -9.70
N LEU A 202 -7.88 2.56 -10.75
CA LEU A 202 -8.07 2.18 -12.15
C LEU A 202 -6.78 1.62 -12.79
N GLY A 203 -5.68 1.58 -12.05
CA GLY A 203 -4.40 1.02 -12.49
C GLY A 203 -3.51 2.03 -13.23
N PHE A 204 -3.72 3.33 -13.07
CA PHE A 204 -2.72 4.31 -13.49
C PHE A 204 -1.58 4.34 -12.49
N ALA A 205 -0.37 3.96 -12.91
CA ALA A 205 0.84 4.02 -12.10
C ALA A 205 1.68 5.25 -12.47
N ALA A 206 2.13 6.02 -11.48
CA ALA A 206 3.03 7.15 -11.67
C ALA A 206 4.47 6.75 -11.35
N LEU A 207 5.36 6.93 -12.31
CA LEU A 207 6.74 6.48 -12.28
C LEU A 207 7.69 7.66 -12.45
N ARG A 208 8.86 7.53 -11.82
CA ARG A 208 10.04 8.35 -12.09
C ARG A 208 11.01 7.50 -12.89
N ALA A 209 11.63 8.10 -13.91
CA ALA A 209 12.71 7.50 -14.67
C ALA A 209 13.84 8.52 -14.86
N ASP A 210 15.07 8.10 -14.64
CA ASP A 210 16.26 8.91 -14.91
C ASP A 210 17.36 8.05 -15.53
N ASN A 211 18.53 8.65 -15.75
CA ASN A 211 19.69 7.96 -16.29
C ASN A 211 20.80 7.72 -15.26
N PHE A 212 20.49 7.87 -13.97
CA PHE A 212 21.42 7.60 -12.89
C PHE A 212 21.75 6.10 -12.84
N ASN A 213 23.01 5.77 -12.57
CA ASN A 213 23.56 4.40 -12.59
C ASN A 213 23.40 3.62 -13.91
N THR A 214 23.00 4.28 -15.01
CA THR A 214 23.08 3.70 -16.36
C THR A 214 24.49 3.86 -16.92
N SER A 215 24.90 2.99 -17.84
CA SER A 215 26.22 3.12 -18.48
C SER A 215 26.25 4.40 -19.35
N PRO A 216 27.22 5.31 -19.15
CA PRO A 216 27.35 6.50 -20.01
C PRO A 216 27.62 6.17 -21.48
N SER A 217 28.13 4.98 -21.78
CA SER A 217 28.38 4.52 -23.16
C SER A 217 27.11 4.05 -23.87
N THR A 218 26.01 3.80 -23.16
CA THR A 218 24.74 3.41 -23.76
C THR A 218 24.13 4.60 -24.51
N ALA A 219 24.27 4.61 -25.83
CA ALA A 219 23.85 5.72 -26.69
C ALA A 219 22.35 6.05 -26.61
N THR A 220 21.53 5.09 -26.19
CA THR A 220 20.07 5.19 -26.07
C THR A 220 19.60 5.46 -24.64
N ARG A 221 20.50 5.74 -23.68
CA ARG A 221 20.11 6.08 -22.30
C ARG A 221 19.20 7.31 -22.27
N VAL A 222 18.21 7.31 -21.39
CA VAL A 222 17.30 8.46 -21.24
C VAL A 222 18.06 9.72 -20.85
N LEU A 223 17.47 10.87 -21.15
CA LEU A 223 18.02 12.18 -20.85
C LEU A 223 17.33 12.76 -19.62
N GLY A 224 18.10 13.37 -18.73
CA GLY A 224 17.61 14.02 -17.50
C GLY A 224 16.67 13.15 -16.65
N ASP A 225 15.87 13.84 -15.85
CA ASP A 225 14.78 13.26 -15.08
C ASP A 225 13.47 13.28 -15.88
N SER A 226 12.68 12.23 -15.73
CA SER A 226 11.37 12.09 -16.36
C SER A 226 10.33 11.56 -15.38
N ILE A 227 9.10 12.06 -15.52
CA ILE A 227 7.92 11.55 -14.82
C ILE A 227 6.95 11.00 -15.86
N LEU A 228 6.57 9.74 -15.69
CA LEU A 228 5.66 9.03 -16.57
C LEU A 228 4.42 8.58 -15.81
N ARG A 229 3.29 8.47 -16.51
CA ARG A 229 2.13 7.72 -16.05
C ARG A 229 1.88 6.57 -17.02
N ILE A 230 1.68 5.38 -16.47
CA ILE A 230 1.37 4.16 -17.21
C ILE A 230 -0.08 3.75 -16.90
N ASN A 231 -0.92 3.61 -17.91
CA ASN A 231 -2.25 3.04 -17.80
C ASN A 231 -2.18 1.52 -17.93
N ALA A 232 -2.27 0.80 -16.80
CA ALA A 232 -2.21 -0.66 -16.79
C ALA A 232 -3.31 -1.29 -17.66
N ALA A 233 -4.51 -0.71 -17.70
CA ALA A 233 -5.60 -1.22 -18.52
C ALA A 233 -5.29 -1.15 -20.02
N ALA A 234 -4.52 -0.15 -20.48
CA ALA A 234 -4.18 0.06 -21.89
C ALA A 234 -2.90 -0.66 -22.37
N ARG A 235 -2.12 -1.30 -21.49
CA ARG A 235 -0.87 -1.98 -21.85
C ARG A 235 -1.02 -3.06 -22.93
N SER A 236 -0.16 -3.06 -23.94
CA SER A 236 -0.06 -4.18 -24.88
C SER A 236 0.66 -5.39 -24.26
N ASN A 237 0.72 -6.51 -24.99
CA ASN A 237 1.55 -7.66 -24.63
C ASN A 237 3.02 -7.52 -25.09
N ALA A 238 3.42 -6.34 -25.57
CA ALA A 238 4.81 -6.04 -25.93
C ALA A 238 5.57 -5.47 -24.72
N VAL A 239 6.89 -5.67 -24.72
CA VAL A 239 7.79 -5.08 -23.71
C VAL A 239 7.70 -3.57 -23.77
N ASN A 240 7.40 -2.95 -22.62
CA ASN A 240 7.43 -1.50 -22.48
C ASN A 240 8.76 -1.06 -21.88
N SER A 241 9.53 -0.30 -22.63
CA SER A 241 10.86 0.17 -22.25
C SER A 241 11.08 1.62 -22.66
N LEU A 242 12.00 2.32 -22.01
CA LEU A 242 12.38 3.68 -22.37
C LEU A 242 13.71 3.72 -23.12
N ALA A 243 13.90 4.77 -23.92
CA ALA A 243 15.17 5.10 -24.54
C ALA A 243 15.17 6.58 -24.92
N ALA A 244 16.33 7.13 -25.27
CA ALA A 244 16.42 8.41 -25.98
C ALA A 244 16.93 8.21 -27.40
N PHE A 245 16.31 8.94 -28.34
CA PHE A 245 16.74 9.03 -29.73
C PHE A 245 16.68 10.50 -30.18
N GLY A 246 17.72 10.97 -30.87
CA GLY A 246 17.73 12.34 -31.41
C GLY A 246 17.50 13.43 -30.36
N GLY A 247 17.96 13.23 -29.12
CA GLY A 247 17.78 14.21 -28.05
C GLY A 247 16.41 14.16 -27.34
N THR A 248 15.57 13.16 -27.61
CA THR A 248 14.22 13.05 -27.04
C THR A 248 14.01 11.71 -26.36
N ASN A 249 13.46 11.72 -25.14
CA ASN A 249 13.03 10.50 -24.46
C ASN A 249 11.75 9.94 -25.09
N PHE A 250 11.71 8.62 -25.23
CA PHE A 250 10.60 7.87 -25.81
C PHE A 250 10.34 6.60 -24.97
N VAL A 251 9.12 6.08 -25.11
CA VAL A 251 8.63 4.87 -24.46
C VAL A 251 7.98 3.97 -25.50
N SER A 252 8.31 2.67 -25.52
CA SER A 252 7.90 1.77 -26.61
C SER A 252 6.39 1.53 -26.70
N ASP A 253 5.67 1.51 -25.58
CA ASP A 253 4.20 1.42 -25.56
C ASP A 253 3.57 2.81 -25.34
N VAL A 254 3.46 3.58 -26.43
CA VAL A 254 2.89 4.93 -26.44
C VAL A 254 1.38 4.96 -26.15
N GLY A 255 0.66 3.85 -26.38
CA GLY A 255 -0.79 3.80 -26.15
C GLY A 255 -1.17 3.75 -24.68
N SER A 256 -0.26 3.25 -23.83
CA SER A 256 -0.44 3.18 -22.38
C SER A 256 0.38 4.18 -21.59
N SER A 257 1.39 4.81 -22.20
CA SER A 257 2.38 5.62 -21.47
C SER A 257 2.27 7.10 -21.82
N THR A 258 2.32 7.96 -20.81
CA THR A 258 2.30 9.42 -20.99
C THR A 258 3.45 10.06 -20.22
N PHE A 259 4.30 10.85 -20.89
CA PHE A 259 5.24 11.73 -20.21
C PHE A 259 4.51 12.95 -19.63
N LEU A 260 4.78 13.25 -18.37
CA LEU A 260 4.34 14.48 -17.72
C LEU A 260 5.49 15.48 -17.65
N ILE A 261 6.66 14.98 -17.27
CA ILE A 261 7.95 15.69 -17.27
C ILE A 261 8.92 14.82 -18.07
N SER A 262 9.73 15.43 -18.94
CA SER A 262 10.69 14.71 -19.76
C SER A 262 11.97 15.54 -19.90
N ASN A 263 13.13 14.88 -19.75
CA ASN A 263 14.44 15.50 -19.88
C ASN A 263 14.64 16.75 -19.00
N GLU A 264 14.20 16.66 -17.75
CA GLU A 264 14.39 17.74 -16.78
C GLU A 264 15.82 17.69 -16.20
N ALA A 265 16.50 18.84 -16.17
CA ALA A 265 17.82 18.95 -15.54
C ALA A 265 17.75 19.02 -14.01
N THR A 266 16.67 19.60 -13.46
CA THR A 266 16.43 19.66 -12.02
C THR A 266 15.95 18.30 -11.51
N PRO A 267 16.65 17.65 -10.58
CA PRO A 267 16.18 16.37 -10.05
C PRO A 267 14.80 16.48 -9.42
N THR A 268 13.99 15.47 -9.67
CA THR A 268 12.60 15.35 -9.21
C THR A 268 12.46 14.24 -8.18
N ASN A 269 11.52 14.38 -7.26
CA ASN A 269 11.08 13.30 -6.38
C ASN A 269 10.18 12.30 -7.14
N THR A 270 9.94 11.13 -6.54
CA THR A 270 8.90 10.22 -7.05
C THR A 270 7.51 10.87 -6.93
N PRO A 271 6.65 10.75 -7.95
CA PRO A 271 5.37 11.45 -8.02
C PRO A 271 4.31 10.77 -7.14
N THR A 272 3.30 11.50 -6.70
CA THR A 272 2.02 10.87 -6.29
C THR A 272 0.90 11.21 -7.26
N LEU A 273 -0.29 10.63 -7.09
CA LEU A 273 -1.45 10.83 -7.94
C LEU A 273 -2.58 11.48 -7.15
N ALA A 274 -3.08 12.59 -7.68
CA ALA A 274 -4.37 13.16 -7.29
C ALA A 274 -5.43 12.72 -8.33
N PRO A 275 -6.61 12.27 -7.89
CA PRO A 275 -7.69 11.92 -8.80
C PRO A 275 -8.09 13.14 -9.64
N ALA A 276 -8.48 12.91 -10.88
CA ALA A 276 -9.02 13.94 -11.75
C ALA A 276 -10.56 13.91 -11.70
N LEU A 277 -11.20 15.06 -11.84
CA LEU A 277 -12.67 15.14 -12.01
C LEU A 277 -13.14 14.44 -13.30
N SER A 278 -12.28 14.42 -14.32
CA SER A 278 -12.51 13.74 -15.59
C SER A 278 -11.18 13.36 -16.23
N GLY A 279 -11.10 12.17 -16.83
CA GLY A 279 -9.90 11.70 -17.52
C GLY A 279 -8.87 11.09 -16.56
N ALA A 280 -7.59 11.18 -16.93
CA ALA A 280 -6.51 10.50 -16.22
C ALA A 280 -6.02 11.29 -14.99
N PRO A 281 -5.60 10.62 -13.91
CA PRO A 281 -5.20 11.28 -12.66
C PRO A 281 -3.99 12.20 -12.87
N ALA A 282 -3.91 13.27 -12.10
CA ALA A 282 -2.81 14.21 -12.16
C ALA A 282 -1.65 13.73 -11.29
N ALA A 283 -0.43 13.79 -11.81
CA ALA A 283 0.77 13.65 -11.00
C ALA A 283 0.92 14.89 -10.12
N VAL A 284 1.36 14.67 -8.87
CA VAL A 284 1.79 15.69 -7.93
C VAL A 284 3.28 15.44 -7.69
N VAL A 285 4.11 16.38 -8.09
CA VAL A 285 5.56 16.21 -8.15
C VAL A 285 6.25 17.31 -7.36
N PHE A 286 7.22 16.91 -6.56
CA PHE A 286 8.19 17.77 -5.90
C PHE A 286 9.52 17.70 -6.62
N ASP A 287 10.31 18.77 -6.53
CA ASP A 287 11.66 18.79 -7.08
C ASP A 287 12.64 19.50 -6.16
N LEU A 288 13.93 19.32 -6.46
CA LEU A 288 15.00 19.87 -5.63
C LEU A 288 15.19 21.40 -5.81
N ALA A 289 14.41 22.05 -6.68
CA ALA A 289 14.26 23.50 -6.72
C ALA A 289 13.15 24.01 -5.79
N SER A 290 12.54 23.13 -5.00
CA SER A 290 11.38 23.38 -4.13
C SER A 290 10.10 23.76 -4.88
N ARG A 291 9.93 23.30 -6.14
CA ARG A 291 8.70 23.52 -6.91
C ARG A 291 7.71 22.38 -6.66
N LEU A 292 6.43 22.72 -6.57
CA LEU A 292 5.31 21.81 -6.77
C LEU A 292 4.94 21.85 -8.25
N ARG A 293 4.78 20.69 -8.86
CA ARG A 293 4.24 20.56 -10.22
C ARG A 293 3.05 19.63 -10.22
N THR A 294 1.95 20.04 -10.86
CA THR A 294 0.71 19.25 -10.95
C THR A 294 0.19 19.20 -12.38
N GLY A 295 -0.17 18.01 -12.86
CA GLY A 295 -0.63 17.86 -14.25
C GLY A 295 -0.89 16.42 -14.64
N SER A 296 -1.65 16.22 -15.71
CA SER A 296 -1.97 14.88 -16.26
C SER A 296 -1.35 14.62 -17.63
N ALA A 297 -0.65 15.60 -18.20
CA ALA A 297 0.21 15.53 -19.38
C ALA A 297 1.20 16.72 -19.38
N SER A 298 2.23 16.70 -20.23
CA SER A 298 3.16 17.84 -20.34
C SER A 298 2.47 19.14 -20.76
N ALA A 299 1.41 19.07 -21.56
CA ALA A 299 0.68 20.26 -22.04
C ALA A 299 -0.14 20.98 -20.94
N ASN A 300 -0.42 20.32 -19.81
CA ASN A 300 -1.21 20.89 -18.72
C ASN A 300 -0.49 20.88 -17.37
N LEU A 301 0.85 20.85 -17.39
CA LEU A 301 1.66 20.87 -16.18
C LEU A 301 1.71 22.29 -15.57
N SER A 302 1.09 22.46 -14.41
CA SER A 302 1.23 23.64 -13.56
C SER A 302 2.51 23.54 -12.72
N THR A 303 3.20 24.66 -12.47
CA THR A 303 4.41 24.71 -11.64
C THR A 303 4.37 25.95 -10.73
N THR A 304 4.63 25.76 -9.44
CA THR A 304 4.61 26.84 -8.46
C THR A 304 5.53 26.56 -7.28
N THR A 305 5.95 27.59 -6.55
CA THR A 305 6.58 27.46 -5.21
C THR A 305 5.63 27.95 -4.10
N SER A 306 4.44 28.43 -4.49
CA SER A 306 3.48 29.03 -3.56
C SER A 306 2.89 28.02 -2.58
N HIS A 307 3.08 26.71 -2.75
CA HIS A 307 2.60 25.70 -1.82
C HIS A 307 3.32 25.73 -0.46
N LEU A 308 4.51 26.32 -0.40
CA LEU A 308 5.26 26.50 0.83
C LEU A 308 4.58 27.58 1.71
N ASP A 309 4.41 27.28 2.99
CA ASP A 309 3.87 28.22 3.98
C ASP A 309 4.96 29.19 4.45
N SER A 310 4.56 30.26 5.14
CA SER A 310 5.49 31.18 5.79
C SER A 310 6.47 30.43 6.70
N GLY A 311 7.76 30.79 6.62
CA GLY A 311 8.82 30.11 7.39
C GLY A 311 9.27 28.76 6.84
N VAL A 312 8.69 28.26 5.73
CA VAL A 312 9.13 27.04 5.05
C VAL A 312 9.98 27.39 3.82
N ALA A 313 11.26 27.00 3.83
CA ALA A 313 12.16 27.25 2.70
C ALA A 313 12.14 26.14 1.64
N GLY A 314 11.66 24.96 2.00
CA GLY A 314 11.43 23.87 1.06
C GLY A 314 10.85 22.62 1.72
N HIS A 315 10.12 21.85 0.94
CA HIS A 315 9.75 20.48 1.29
C HIS A 315 10.99 19.57 1.26
N ARG A 316 10.88 18.42 1.91
CA ARG A 316 11.82 17.30 1.85
C ARG A 316 11.02 16.00 1.70
N GLY A 317 11.65 14.99 1.11
CA GLY A 317 10.98 13.72 0.79
C GLY A 317 9.90 13.83 -0.27
N ASN A 318 9.20 12.72 -0.46
CA ASN A 318 8.27 12.54 -1.57
C ASN A 318 6.87 13.03 -1.16
N PRO A 319 6.08 13.58 -2.11
CA PRO A 319 4.73 14.04 -1.81
C PRO A 319 3.83 12.87 -1.43
N THR A 320 3.04 13.06 -0.38
CA THR A 320 1.96 12.15 0.00
C THR A 320 0.64 12.79 -0.34
N PHE A 321 -0.27 12.09 -1.01
CA PHE A 321 -1.62 12.58 -1.29
C PHE A 321 -2.66 11.73 -0.56
N SER A 322 -3.67 12.38 0.02
CA SER A 322 -4.87 11.72 0.54
C SER A 322 -6.12 12.43 0.03
N PRO A 323 -7.11 11.71 -0.51
CA PRO A 323 -8.37 12.30 -0.97
C PRO A 323 -9.38 12.53 0.16
N PHE A 324 -9.00 12.39 1.45
CA PHE A 324 -9.92 12.46 2.60
C PHE A 324 -9.61 13.63 3.54
N ALA A 325 -10.53 13.93 4.48
CA ALA A 325 -10.43 15.02 5.48
C ALA A 325 -10.39 16.46 4.93
N MET A 326 -11.04 16.67 3.77
CA MET A 326 -10.98 17.86 2.92
C MET A 326 -11.56 19.13 3.57
N LEU A 327 -10.86 20.25 3.42
CA LEU A 327 -11.51 21.56 3.59
C LEU A 327 -12.55 21.75 2.48
N PRO A 328 -13.60 22.56 2.69
CA PRO A 328 -14.53 22.91 1.63
C PRO A 328 -13.80 23.42 0.37
N GLY A 329 -14.12 22.83 -0.79
CA GLY A 329 -13.49 23.18 -2.08
C GLY A 329 -12.18 22.45 -2.40
N SER A 330 -11.71 21.54 -1.53
CA SER A 330 -10.56 20.66 -1.78
C SER A 330 -10.98 19.34 -2.43
N SER A 331 -10.11 18.78 -3.26
CA SER A 331 -10.15 17.40 -3.79
C SER A 331 -9.17 16.46 -3.08
N GLY A 332 -8.43 16.97 -2.09
CA GLY A 332 -7.50 16.19 -1.25
C GLY A 332 -6.34 17.03 -0.72
N HIS A 333 -5.54 16.42 0.16
CA HIS A 333 -4.38 17.05 0.79
C HIS A 333 -3.08 16.45 0.29
N VAL A 334 -2.07 17.30 0.20
CA VAL A 334 -0.69 16.91 -0.03
C VAL A 334 0.12 17.22 1.23
N GLY A 335 0.90 16.23 1.66
CA GLY A 335 1.74 16.27 2.85
C GLY A 335 3.19 16.03 2.52
N ALA A 336 4.08 16.71 3.25
CA ALA A 336 5.52 16.58 3.15
C ALA A 336 6.18 16.87 4.49
N VAL A 337 7.39 16.35 4.70
CA VAL A 337 8.26 16.91 5.74
C VAL A 337 8.88 18.19 5.20
N ALA A 338 9.23 19.13 6.07
CA ALA A 338 9.66 20.46 5.67
C ALA A 338 10.79 21.00 6.55
N SER A 339 11.55 21.94 5.99
CA SER A 339 12.66 22.59 6.66
C SER A 339 12.56 24.11 6.54
N ALA A 340 13.00 24.81 7.59
CA ALA A 340 13.02 26.26 7.68
C ALA A 340 14.09 26.92 6.79
N ALA A 341 15.11 26.17 6.35
CA ALA A 341 16.07 26.61 5.33
C ALA A 341 16.33 25.52 4.27
N ARG A 342 16.88 25.91 3.12
CA ARG A 342 17.24 24.95 2.04
C ARG A 342 18.48 24.12 2.36
N VAL A 343 19.43 24.67 3.11
CA VAL A 343 20.72 24.02 3.44
C VAL A 343 20.99 24.14 4.93
N GLY A 344 21.53 23.07 5.54
CA GLY A 344 22.13 23.12 6.89
C GLY A 344 21.17 23.27 8.07
N THR A 345 19.84 23.27 7.84
CA THR A 345 18.85 23.29 8.93
C THR A 345 18.09 21.98 9.02
N LYS A 346 17.61 21.68 10.23
CA LYS A 346 16.85 20.46 10.53
C LYS A 346 15.55 20.42 9.71
N THR A 347 15.14 19.21 9.36
CA THR A 347 13.79 18.96 8.82
C THR A 347 12.88 18.68 10.01
N SER A 348 12.30 19.74 10.58
CA SER A 348 11.61 19.68 11.88
C SER A 348 10.17 20.15 11.81
N ALA A 349 9.54 20.15 10.62
CA ALA A 349 8.13 20.48 10.48
C ALA A 349 7.40 19.50 9.56
N LEU A 350 6.12 19.31 9.83
CA LEU A 350 5.18 18.66 8.92
C LEU A 350 4.41 19.74 8.17
N HIS A 351 4.44 19.67 6.84
CA HIS A 351 3.80 20.65 5.96
C HIS A 351 2.64 20.01 5.22
N VAL A 352 1.52 20.72 5.13
CA VAL A 352 0.31 20.27 4.44
C VAL A 352 -0.35 21.40 3.68
N PHE A 353 -0.94 21.07 2.53
CA PHE A 353 -1.76 21.97 1.73
C PHE A 353 -2.78 21.17 0.94
N ASP A 354 -3.79 21.85 0.44
CA ASP A 354 -4.92 21.27 -0.26
C ASP A 354 -4.81 21.55 -1.77
N LEU A 355 -5.32 20.62 -2.57
CA LEU A 355 -5.53 20.81 -4.00
C LEU A 355 -7.02 20.99 -4.25
N ALA A 356 -7.39 21.94 -5.09
CA ALA A 356 -8.73 22.13 -5.60
C ALA A 356 -8.97 21.21 -6.80
N PRO A 357 -10.22 20.75 -7.00
CA PRO A 357 -10.61 20.05 -8.22
C PRO A 357 -10.27 20.86 -9.48
N GLY A 358 -9.75 20.21 -10.52
CA GLY A 358 -9.38 20.88 -11.77
C GLY A 358 -8.57 19.99 -12.71
N THR A 359 -8.23 20.50 -13.89
CA THR A 359 -7.33 19.83 -14.85
C THR A 359 -6.36 20.86 -15.44
N PRO A 360 -5.18 21.08 -14.83
CA PRO A 360 -4.66 20.37 -13.65
C PRO A 360 -5.33 20.80 -12.33
N PRO A 361 -5.26 19.97 -11.27
CA PRO A 361 -5.60 20.39 -9.92
C PRO A 361 -4.73 21.57 -9.48
N MET A 362 -5.35 22.54 -8.81
CA MET A 362 -4.71 23.81 -8.42
C MET A 362 -4.49 23.88 -6.91
N LEU A 363 -3.42 24.53 -6.46
CA LEU A 363 -3.17 24.77 -5.05
C LEU A 363 -4.25 25.66 -4.43
N VAL A 364 -4.82 25.24 -3.29
CA VAL A 364 -5.67 26.10 -2.45
C VAL A 364 -4.75 26.91 -1.53
N ALA A 365 -4.36 28.12 -1.93
CA ALA A 365 -3.33 28.89 -1.21
C ALA A 365 -3.67 29.18 0.27
N SER A 366 -4.94 29.28 0.65
CA SER A 366 -5.36 29.50 2.04
C SER A 366 -5.20 28.28 2.96
N SER A 367 -4.98 27.09 2.40
CA SER A 367 -4.91 25.82 3.14
C SER A 367 -3.52 25.45 3.66
N ARG A 368 -2.48 26.15 3.20
CA ARG A 368 -1.08 25.85 3.54
C ARG A 368 -0.88 25.98 5.04
N ARG A 369 -0.32 24.95 5.67
CA ARG A 369 0.00 24.93 7.10
C ARG A 369 1.31 24.19 7.31
N SER A 370 2.12 24.71 8.23
CA SER A 370 3.33 24.05 8.73
C SER A 370 3.23 23.85 10.24
N TYR A 371 3.52 22.63 10.70
CA TYR A 371 3.48 22.24 12.11
C TYR A 371 4.88 21.85 12.58
N PRO A 372 5.61 22.76 13.25
CA PRO A 372 6.91 22.46 13.83
C PRO A 372 6.81 21.38 14.91
N LEU A 373 7.78 20.47 14.93
CA LEU A 373 7.93 19.47 15.97
C LEU A 373 8.15 20.17 17.32
N PRO A 374 7.33 19.89 18.36
CA PRO A 374 7.47 20.53 19.66
C PRO A 374 8.81 20.22 20.32
N LEU A 375 9.30 21.17 21.13
CA LEU A 375 10.57 21.06 21.86
C LEU A 375 10.66 19.85 22.79
N SER A 376 9.54 19.24 23.18
CA SER A 376 9.52 17.95 23.84
C SER A 376 8.10 17.37 23.72
N LEU A 377 8.01 16.05 23.58
CA LEU A 377 6.76 15.31 23.59
C LEU A 377 6.89 14.13 24.55
N SER A 378 5.88 13.94 25.40
CA SER A 378 5.85 12.87 26.37
C SER A 378 4.58 12.02 26.26
N THR A 379 4.72 10.77 26.64
CA THR A 379 3.64 9.80 26.86
C THR A 379 4.04 8.97 28.09
N PRO A 380 3.12 8.30 28.80
CA PRO A 380 3.52 7.47 29.94
C PRO A 380 4.66 6.50 29.59
N GLY A 381 5.79 6.63 30.30
CA GLY A 381 6.98 5.80 30.12
C GLY A 381 7.94 6.21 29.00
N PHE A 382 7.69 7.29 28.25
CA PHE A 382 8.59 7.71 27.16
C PHE A 382 8.58 9.23 26.90
N LEU A 383 9.75 9.76 26.55
CA LEU A 383 9.98 11.17 26.23
C LEU A 383 10.77 11.24 24.91
N THR A 384 10.33 12.07 23.97
CA THR A 384 11.06 12.33 22.71
C THR A 384 11.33 13.81 22.52
N ASN A 385 12.37 14.10 21.72
CA ASN A 385 12.88 15.42 21.43
C ASN A 385 13.31 16.29 22.64
N PRO A 386 13.75 15.78 23.80
CA PRO A 386 13.95 16.62 25.00
C PRO A 386 14.94 17.79 24.83
N THR A 387 15.80 17.73 23.82
CA THR A 387 16.82 18.75 23.53
C THR A 387 16.47 19.63 22.32
N GLY A 388 15.31 19.44 21.69
CA GLY A 388 14.96 20.13 20.43
C GLY A 388 15.82 19.70 19.23
N ASN A 389 16.49 18.54 19.32
CA ASN A 389 17.39 18.02 18.29
C ASN A 389 16.80 16.92 17.42
N ALA A 390 15.57 16.48 17.68
CA ALA A 390 14.90 15.55 16.81
C ALA A 390 14.56 16.18 15.46
N GLU A 391 14.61 15.35 14.43
CA GLU A 391 14.26 15.72 13.06
C GLU A 391 13.43 14.60 12.42
N PHE A 392 12.59 14.96 11.47
CA PHE A 392 11.92 13.97 10.64
C PHE A 392 12.93 13.38 9.68
N ARG A 393 13.10 12.06 9.70
CA ARG A 393 13.94 11.32 8.76
C ARG A 393 13.04 10.57 7.77
N GLN A 394 13.47 9.42 7.24
CA GLN A 394 12.74 8.62 6.23
C GLN A 394 12.71 9.16 4.80
N TYR A 395 13.40 10.28 4.51
CA TYR A 395 13.55 10.79 3.14
C TYR A 395 14.98 10.77 2.61
N HIS A 396 15.96 10.40 3.45
CA HIS A 396 17.38 10.36 3.06
C HIS A 396 17.69 9.23 2.06
N SER A 397 18.90 9.27 1.51
CA SER A 397 19.44 8.25 0.62
C SER A 397 18.53 7.98 -0.58
N GLN A 398 18.41 6.72 -1.02
CA GLN A 398 17.60 6.31 -2.15
C GLN A 398 16.11 6.63 -2.01
N ALA A 399 15.58 6.90 -0.81
CA ALA A 399 14.14 7.11 -0.63
C ALA A 399 13.61 8.27 -1.50
N THR A 400 14.37 9.36 -1.62
CA THR A 400 14.02 10.51 -2.47
C THR A 400 13.84 10.15 -3.96
N PHE A 401 14.64 9.21 -4.48
CA PHE A 401 14.71 8.92 -5.92
C PHE A 401 14.09 7.59 -6.32
N ARG A 402 14.06 6.62 -5.40
CA ARG A 402 13.71 5.20 -5.64
C ARG A 402 12.70 4.61 -4.66
N GLY A 403 12.33 5.32 -3.60
CA GLY A 403 11.63 4.72 -2.46
C GLY A 403 10.32 5.41 -2.11
N GLY A 404 9.46 4.70 -1.39
CA GLY A 404 8.02 4.96 -1.31
C GLY A 404 7.60 6.40 -0.99
N ASN A 405 6.46 6.77 -1.56
CA ASN A 405 5.78 8.01 -1.22
C ASN A 405 5.03 7.80 0.09
N GLY A 406 5.11 8.77 1.00
CA GLY A 406 4.47 8.62 2.31
C GLY A 406 5.34 8.86 3.53
N GLN A 407 6.38 9.69 3.46
CA GLN A 407 7.14 10.04 4.68
C GLN A 407 6.28 10.74 5.74
N VAL A 408 5.16 11.33 5.31
CA VAL A 408 4.10 11.84 6.16
C VAL A 408 2.83 11.06 5.88
N GLY A 409 2.38 10.25 6.82
CA GLY A 409 1.05 9.66 6.77
C GLY A 409 -0.01 10.75 6.93
N LEU A 410 -1.02 10.75 6.06
CA LEU A 410 -2.14 11.69 6.09
C LEU A 410 -3.43 10.90 6.25
N GLY A 411 -4.29 11.29 7.17
CA GLY A 411 -5.58 10.66 7.37
C GLY A 411 -6.54 11.58 8.12
N ALA A 412 -7.56 10.96 8.72
CA ALA A 412 -8.60 11.67 9.45
C ALA A 412 -8.78 11.06 10.83
N ALA A 413 -9.43 11.80 11.72
CA ALA A 413 -10.16 11.26 12.86
C ALA A 413 -11.46 12.06 12.99
N PRO A 414 -12.43 11.67 13.83
CA PRO A 414 -13.67 12.44 13.98
C PRO A 414 -13.40 13.93 14.23
N GLY A 415 -13.85 14.78 13.30
CA GLY A 415 -13.67 16.24 13.34
C GLY A 415 -12.24 16.75 13.13
N ALA A 416 -11.34 15.93 12.59
CA ALA A 416 -9.90 16.17 12.64
C ALA A 416 -9.14 15.73 11.38
N ARG A 417 -8.13 16.51 10.98
CA ARG A 417 -7.05 15.99 10.12
C ARG A 417 -5.97 15.38 11.01
N VAL A 418 -5.40 14.25 10.59
CA VAL A 418 -4.30 13.59 11.29
C VAL A 418 -3.11 13.48 10.37
N MET A 419 -1.92 13.83 10.88
CA MET A 419 -0.66 13.61 10.20
C MET A 419 0.29 12.84 11.13
N ALA A 420 1.06 11.91 10.58
CA ALA A 420 2.04 11.14 11.33
C ALA A 420 3.37 11.04 10.58
N ALA A 421 4.48 11.05 11.31
CA ALA A 421 5.81 10.89 10.73
C ALA A 421 6.78 10.31 11.77
N VAL A 422 7.91 9.78 11.28
CA VAL A 422 8.99 9.30 12.15
C VAL A 422 9.88 10.46 12.55
N ALA A 423 9.91 10.79 13.84
CA ALA A 423 10.88 11.70 14.44
C ALA A 423 12.07 10.89 14.96
N SER A 424 13.28 11.31 14.60
CA SER A 424 14.54 10.70 15.04
C SER A 424 15.26 11.64 15.99
N ASP A 425 15.29 11.28 17.27
CA ASP A 425 16.06 11.97 18.30
C ASP A 425 17.47 11.34 18.42
N PRO A 426 18.55 12.14 18.48
CA PRO A 426 19.92 11.62 18.60
C PRO A 426 20.18 10.76 19.85
N THR A 427 19.40 10.95 20.91
CA THR A 427 19.55 10.25 22.21
C THR A 427 18.48 9.18 22.41
N GLN A 428 17.22 9.49 22.09
CA GLN A 428 16.08 8.61 22.33
C GLN A 428 15.80 7.64 21.16
N GLY A 429 16.36 7.91 19.98
CA GLY A 429 16.15 7.10 18.78
C GLY A 429 14.88 7.49 18.01
N GLU A 430 14.35 6.55 17.23
CA GLU A 430 13.17 6.78 16.39
C GLU A 430 11.88 6.70 17.21
N SER A 431 10.87 7.51 16.85
CA SER A 431 9.51 7.47 17.39
C SER A 431 8.52 7.90 16.32
N ILE A 432 7.29 7.38 16.33
CA ILE A 432 6.22 7.90 15.48
C ILE A 432 5.45 8.95 16.26
N VAL A 433 5.54 10.20 15.81
CA VAL A 433 4.78 11.32 16.35
C VAL A 433 3.56 11.59 15.47
N VAL A 434 2.48 12.02 16.10
CA VAL A 434 1.20 12.29 15.44
C VAL A 434 0.73 13.68 15.82
N VAL A 435 0.30 14.45 14.83
CA VAL A 435 -0.38 15.72 15.01
C VAL A 435 -1.83 15.61 14.56
N ARG A 436 -2.75 15.94 15.46
CA ARG A 436 -4.19 16.06 15.22
C ARG A 436 -4.55 17.53 15.13
N ILE A 437 -5.30 17.90 14.09
CA ILE A 437 -5.62 19.29 13.76
C ILE A 437 -7.14 19.45 13.79
N ASN A 438 -7.64 20.08 14.86
CA ASN A 438 -9.05 20.44 15.07
C ASN A 438 -9.15 21.96 15.25
N GLY A 439 -9.01 22.72 14.16
CA GLY A 439 -8.90 24.19 14.22
C GLY A 439 -7.44 24.69 14.18
N GLU A 440 -7.14 25.77 14.90
CA GLU A 440 -5.84 26.46 14.80
C GLU A 440 -4.71 25.80 15.62
N THR A 441 -5.03 25.20 16.77
CA THR A 441 -4.01 24.63 17.67
C THR A 441 -3.78 23.14 17.40
N PRO A 442 -2.57 22.73 16.99
CA PRO A 442 -2.24 21.32 16.78
C PRO A 442 -2.11 20.57 18.10
N GLN A 443 -2.67 19.36 18.18
CA GLN A 443 -2.51 18.44 19.30
C GLN A 443 -1.51 17.35 18.94
N TRP A 444 -0.40 17.27 19.68
CA TRP A 444 0.67 16.29 19.42
C TRP A 444 0.59 15.09 20.36
N SER A 445 0.94 13.91 19.85
CA SER A 445 0.99 12.65 20.59
C SER A 445 2.04 11.69 20.00
N ILE A 446 2.25 10.54 20.64
CA ILE A 446 3.24 9.53 20.23
C ILE A 446 2.55 8.18 20.00
N ALA A 447 2.55 7.69 18.77
CA ALA A 447 1.92 6.43 18.40
C ALA A 447 2.82 5.22 18.65
N ALA A 448 4.13 5.35 18.44
CA ALA A 448 5.09 4.27 18.61
C ALA A 448 6.45 4.79 19.11
N PHE A 449 7.10 4.00 19.97
CA PHE A 449 8.41 4.32 20.55
C PHE A 449 9.12 3.02 21.01
N PRO A 450 10.45 3.02 21.18
CA PRO A 450 11.19 1.87 21.67
C PRO A 450 10.67 1.41 23.05
N GLY A 451 10.44 0.12 23.21
CA GLY A 451 9.89 -0.44 24.45
C GLY A 451 8.36 -0.35 24.56
N LYS A 452 7.65 0.27 23.60
CA LYS A 452 6.18 0.28 23.62
C LYS A 452 5.62 -1.14 23.55
N ALA A 453 4.71 -1.48 24.46
CA ALA A 453 4.11 -2.80 24.55
C ALA A 453 3.23 -3.12 23.34
N VAL A 454 3.40 -4.33 22.81
CA VAL A 454 2.51 -4.97 21.83
C VAL A 454 1.52 -5.83 22.61
N LEU A 455 0.22 -5.67 22.36
CA LEU A 455 -0.81 -6.24 23.22
C LEU A 455 -1.58 -7.39 22.56
N SER A 456 -2.07 -8.32 23.38
CA SER A 456 -2.97 -9.42 22.98
C SER A 456 -4.45 -9.03 22.89
N GLY A 457 -4.77 -7.74 22.95
CA GLY A 457 -6.14 -7.23 23.01
C GLY A 457 -6.17 -5.74 23.33
N ALA A 458 -7.36 -5.14 23.21
CA ALA A 458 -7.54 -3.74 23.56
C ALA A 458 -7.29 -3.51 25.07
N PRO A 459 -6.61 -2.41 25.46
CA PRO A 459 -6.54 -2.00 26.87
C PRO A 459 -7.93 -1.79 27.49
N PRO A 460 -8.10 -2.03 28.80
CA PRO A 460 -7.09 -2.49 29.75
C PRO A 460 -6.90 -4.03 29.79
N ALA A 461 -7.69 -4.79 29.02
CA ALA A 461 -7.73 -6.25 29.11
C ALA A 461 -6.56 -6.96 28.40
N GLY A 462 -5.95 -6.33 27.38
CA GLY A 462 -4.84 -6.91 26.64
C GLY A 462 -3.53 -7.02 27.44
N ALA A 463 -2.93 -8.21 27.47
CA ALA A 463 -1.63 -8.45 28.07
C ALA A 463 -0.49 -8.12 27.09
N ALA A 464 0.69 -7.74 27.59
CA ALA A 464 1.86 -7.50 26.76
C ALA A 464 2.43 -8.84 26.22
N ILE A 465 2.51 -8.98 24.90
CA ILE A 465 3.08 -10.13 24.20
C ILE A 465 4.48 -9.86 23.64
N GLY A 466 4.99 -8.66 23.88
CA GLY A 466 6.31 -8.21 23.48
C GLY A 466 6.39 -6.69 23.49
N THR A 467 7.51 -6.16 23.00
CA THR A 467 7.72 -4.71 22.89
C THR A 467 8.40 -4.34 21.57
N LEU A 468 8.21 -3.11 21.11
CA LEU A 468 9.03 -2.58 20.02
C LEU A 468 10.50 -2.52 20.46
N SER A 469 11.42 -2.92 19.58
CA SER A 469 12.83 -3.10 19.95
C SER A 469 13.54 -1.78 20.31
N PHE A 470 14.67 -1.87 21.02
CA PHE A 470 15.62 -0.77 21.21
C PHE A 470 16.98 -1.14 20.61
N PRO A 471 17.56 -0.33 19.69
CA PRO A 471 16.92 0.81 19.03
C PRO A 471 15.74 0.35 18.16
N MET A 472 14.69 1.17 18.11
CA MET A 472 13.55 0.88 17.24
C MET A 472 13.96 1.13 15.79
N GLN A 473 13.63 0.19 14.92
CA GLN A 473 13.67 0.37 13.47
C GLN A 473 12.25 0.42 12.98
N VAL A 474 11.87 1.47 12.28
CA VAL A 474 10.48 1.67 11.86
C VAL A 474 10.38 2.23 10.44
N SER A 475 9.35 1.82 9.72
CA SER A 475 8.98 2.36 8.42
C SER A 475 8.31 3.73 8.54
N ALA A 476 8.06 4.39 7.42
CA ALA A 476 7.17 5.54 7.44
C ALA A 476 5.73 5.10 7.81
N PRO A 477 4.95 5.94 8.52
CA PRO A 477 3.59 5.59 8.93
C PRO A 477 2.55 5.89 7.84
N ALA A 478 1.49 5.10 7.82
CA ALA A 478 0.23 5.42 7.13
C ALA A 478 -0.87 5.74 8.15
N VAL A 479 -1.88 6.52 7.77
CA VAL A 479 -2.99 6.91 8.66
C VAL A 479 -4.33 6.62 7.99
N ASP A 480 -5.25 5.97 8.70
CA ASP A 480 -6.61 5.73 8.20
C ASP A 480 -7.56 6.90 8.49
N LEU A 481 -8.87 6.65 8.38
CA LEU A 481 -9.91 7.66 8.58
C LEU A 481 -10.41 7.77 10.03
N LEU A 482 -9.90 6.93 10.94
CA LEU A 482 -10.22 6.94 12.37
C LEU A 482 -9.01 7.34 13.24
N GLY A 483 -7.88 7.65 12.59
CA GLY A 483 -6.66 8.14 13.20
C GLY A 483 -5.71 7.02 13.61
N ASN A 484 -5.97 5.77 13.24
CA ASN A 484 -5.03 4.68 13.50
C ASN A 484 -3.80 4.82 12.61
N ILE A 485 -2.67 4.39 13.14
CA ILE A 485 -1.37 4.49 12.46
C ILE A 485 -0.86 3.10 12.10
N TYR A 486 -0.53 2.88 10.84
CA TYR A 486 -0.03 1.61 10.33
C TYR A 486 1.45 1.74 9.98
N PHE A 487 2.27 0.76 10.36
CA PHE A 487 3.70 0.76 10.10
C PHE A 487 4.32 -0.62 10.23
N VAL A 488 5.52 -0.79 9.68
CA VAL A 488 6.38 -1.96 9.91
C VAL A 488 7.48 -1.58 10.88
N ALA A 489 7.74 -2.41 11.90
CA ALA A 489 8.81 -2.17 12.86
C ALA A 489 9.49 -3.46 13.34
N SER A 490 10.69 -3.32 13.90
CA SER A 490 11.32 -4.36 14.69
C SER A 490 10.68 -4.47 16.08
N TRP A 491 10.46 -5.70 16.53
CA TRP A 491 9.90 -5.97 17.85
C TRP A 491 10.48 -7.24 18.47
N GLN A 492 10.38 -7.32 19.79
CA GLN A 492 10.88 -8.41 20.61
C GLN A 492 9.67 -9.13 21.22
N PRO A 493 9.26 -10.30 20.70
CA PRO A 493 8.21 -11.10 21.31
C PRO A 493 8.63 -11.61 22.69
N SER A 494 7.67 -11.72 23.60
CA SER A 494 7.88 -12.27 24.94
C SER A 494 8.38 -13.72 24.83
N GLY A 495 9.56 -14.00 25.38
CA GLY A 495 10.14 -15.35 25.44
C GLY A 495 10.71 -15.90 24.13
N ALA A 496 10.76 -15.12 23.04
CA ALA A 496 11.31 -15.59 21.76
C ALA A 496 12.59 -14.83 21.39
N VAL A 497 13.69 -15.51 21.07
CA VAL A 497 14.90 -14.91 20.48
C VAL A 497 15.12 -15.57 19.11
N PRO A 498 15.44 -14.82 18.04
CA PRO A 498 15.76 -13.38 17.96
C PRO A 498 14.55 -12.45 17.80
N ALA A 499 14.81 -11.13 17.81
CA ALA A 499 13.84 -10.10 17.45
C ALA A 499 13.27 -10.32 16.04
N ARG A 500 12.02 -9.91 15.83
CA ARG A 500 11.23 -10.11 14.61
C ARG A 500 10.86 -8.78 13.98
N ARG A 501 10.36 -8.81 12.75
CA ARG A 501 9.68 -7.66 12.13
C ARG A 501 8.18 -7.91 12.16
N GLY A 502 7.40 -6.88 12.43
CA GLY A 502 5.94 -6.95 12.49
C GLY A 502 5.28 -5.82 11.70
N VAL A 503 4.08 -6.10 11.21
CA VAL A 503 3.14 -5.09 10.71
C VAL A 503 2.23 -4.72 11.88
N PHE A 504 2.17 -3.44 12.22
CA PHE A 504 1.46 -2.94 13.38
C PHE A 504 0.36 -1.97 13.00
N LYS A 505 -0.71 -1.99 13.80
CA LYS A 505 -1.71 -0.95 13.89
C LYS A 505 -1.62 -0.32 15.28
N ALA A 506 -1.22 0.95 15.36
CA ALA A 506 -1.38 1.74 16.57
C ALA A 506 -2.81 2.30 16.58
N VAL A 507 -3.64 1.72 17.45
CA VAL A 507 -5.06 2.03 17.56
C VAL A 507 -5.25 3.33 18.32
N ASN A 508 -5.99 4.28 17.75
CA ASN A 508 -6.28 5.58 18.33
C ASN A 508 -7.41 5.49 19.37
N LEU A 509 -7.05 5.22 20.62
CA LEU A 509 -8.00 5.12 21.74
C LEU A 509 -8.06 6.43 22.54
N PRO A 510 -9.13 6.66 23.33
CA PRO A 510 -9.21 7.79 24.25
C PRO A 510 -8.05 7.87 25.25
N SER A 511 -7.46 6.72 25.62
CA SER A 511 -6.30 6.62 26.51
C SER A 511 -4.95 6.87 25.80
N GLY A 512 -4.96 7.19 24.50
CA GLY A 512 -3.78 7.24 23.64
C GLY A 512 -3.57 5.95 22.86
N TYR A 513 -2.48 5.91 22.08
CA TYR A 513 -2.24 4.82 21.13
C TYR A 513 -1.83 3.51 21.80
N ALA A 514 -2.47 2.40 21.41
CA ALA A 514 -2.10 1.04 21.81
C ALA A 514 -1.76 0.18 20.58
N LEU A 515 -0.85 -0.79 20.72
CA LEU A 515 -0.34 -1.55 19.58
C LEU A 515 -1.04 -2.91 19.42
N GLU A 516 -1.59 -3.12 18.23
CA GLU A 516 -2.04 -4.40 17.69
C GLU A 516 -1.02 -4.89 16.66
N LEU A 517 -0.63 -6.17 16.75
CA LEU A 517 0.21 -6.85 15.75
C LEU A 517 -0.70 -7.52 14.72
N LEU A 518 -0.55 -7.14 13.45
CA LEU A 518 -1.33 -7.70 12.34
C LEU A 518 -0.67 -8.95 11.76
N LEU A 519 0.64 -8.88 11.48
CA LEU A 519 1.45 -9.98 10.95
C LEU A 519 2.87 -9.88 11.50
N SER A 520 3.59 -11.00 11.55
CA SER A 520 5.01 -11.03 11.95
C SER A 520 5.85 -11.97 11.09
N THR A 521 7.14 -11.69 10.96
CA THR A 521 8.09 -12.65 10.40
C THR A 521 8.10 -13.94 11.21
N GLY A 522 8.29 -15.07 10.54
CA GLY A 522 8.15 -16.42 11.08
C GLY A 522 6.70 -16.92 11.18
N GLN A 523 5.71 -16.09 10.83
CA GLN A 523 4.33 -16.54 10.72
C GLN A 523 4.15 -17.41 9.49
N GLN A 524 3.48 -18.54 9.67
CA GLN A 524 3.07 -19.44 8.60
C GLN A 524 1.65 -19.09 8.17
N VAL A 525 1.43 -19.05 6.86
CA VAL A 525 0.14 -18.77 6.25
C VAL A 525 -0.13 -19.88 5.24
N ALA A 526 -1.32 -20.48 5.32
CA ALA A 526 -1.74 -21.44 4.32
C ALA A 526 -1.85 -20.73 2.97
N GLY A 527 -1.18 -21.23 1.95
CA GLY A 527 -1.42 -20.83 0.57
C GLY A 527 -2.61 -21.62 0.04
N PRO A 528 -3.82 -21.03 -0.02
CA PRO A 528 -4.99 -21.78 -0.44
C PRO A 528 -4.80 -22.27 -1.87
N ASN A 529 -4.12 -21.49 -2.70
CA ASN A 529 -3.98 -21.75 -4.11
C ASN A 529 -2.86 -22.72 -4.48
N SER A 530 -1.72 -22.63 -3.81
CA SER A 530 -0.62 -23.56 -4.03
C SER A 530 -0.87 -24.89 -3.35
N GLY A 531 -1.81 -24.96 -2.41
CA GLY A 531 -1.92 -26.08 -1.46
C GLY A 531 -0.68 -26.21 -0.58
N ARG A 532 0.15 -25.15 -0.48
CA ARG A 532 1.39 -25.11 0.30
C ARG A 532 1.30 -24.02 1.35
N THR A 533 1.77 -24.32 2.54
CA THR A 533 2.01 -23.28 3.55
C THR A 533 3.26 -22.50 3.16
N TYR A 534 3.18 -21.17 3.22
CA TYR A 534 4.36 -20.32 3.12
C TYR A 534 4.66 -19.65 4.46
N THR A 535 5.94 -19.40 4.70
CA THR A 535 6.43 -18.61 5.84
C THR A 535 6.70 -17.19 5.40
N ILE A 536 6.27 -16.20 6.18
CA ILE A 536 6.71 -14.81 6.03
C ILE A 536 8.14 -14.74 6.58
N ALA A 537 9.14 -14.91 5.73
CA ALA A 537 10.54 -15.00 6.13
C ALA A 537 11.14 -13.62 6.43
N ASP A 538 10.74 -12.60 5.67
CA ASP A 538 11.13 -11.22 5.93
C ASP A 538 10.00 -10.23 5.59
N LEU A 539 10.03 -9.07 6.26
CA LEU A 539 9.25 -7.89 5.91
C LEU A 539 10.23 -6.77 5.60
N ALA A 540 10.12 -6.15 4.43
CA ALA A 540 11.06 -5.12 4.01
C ALA A 540 11.03 -3.92 4.98
N LEU A 541 12.20 -3.53 5.51
CA LEU A 541 12.31 -2.45 6.48
C LEU A 541 13.59 -1.63 6.30
N ARG A 542 14.76 -2.26 6.37
CA ARG A 542 16.05 -1.58 6.21
C ARG A 542 16.93 -2.30 5.21
N ASP A 543 17.80 -1.52 4.57
CA ASP A 543 18.96 -2.03 3.87
C ASP A 543 20.22 -1.79 4.74
N SER A 544 21.40 -1.78 4.13
CA SER A 544 22.67 -1.74 4.86
C SER A 544 22.94 -0.45 5.64
N ASP A 545 22.28 0.66 5.30
CA ASP A 545 22.59 1.97 5.90
C ASP A 545 21.35 2.81 6.25
N SER A 546 20.17 2.49 5.72
CA SER A 546 18.98 3.33 5.83
C SER A 546 17.68 2.53 5.71
N ILE A 547 16.55 3.24 5.54
CA ILE A 547 15.26 2.59 5.27
C ILE A 547 15.30 2.00 3.85
N ALA A 548 14.88 0.73 3.71
CA ALA A 548 14.85 0.10 2.41
C ALA A 548 13.86 0.84 1.50
N SER A 549 14.17 0.95 0.20
CA SER A 549 13.24 1.57 -0.77
C SER A 549 11.87 0.87 -0.82
N GLY A 550 11.85 -0.44 -0.55
CA GLY A 550 10.63 -1.25 -0.42
C GLY A 550 10.05 -1.39 0.98
N ALA A 551 10.54 -0.62 1.96
CA ALA A 551 9.87 -0.51 3.24
C ALA A 551 8.46 0.06 3.09
N PHE A 552 7.62 -0.15 4.10
CA PHE A 552 6.25 0.37 4.10
C PHE A 552 6.20 1.91 4.15
N HIS A 553 5.33 2.51 3.34
CA HIS A 553 5.06 3.95 3.33
C HIS A 553 3.56 4.24 3.27
N ALA A 554 3.16 5.48 3.55
CA ALA A 554 1.74 5.88 3.59
C ALA A 554 0.93 5.50 2.33
N GLN A 555 1.55 5.49 1.15
CA GLN A 555 0.88 5.13 -0.09
C GLN A 555 0.68 3.64 -0.30
N GLN A 556 0.93 2.82 0.71
CA GLN A 556 0.60 1.40 0.71
C GLN A 556 -0.63 1.09 1.56
N LEU A 557 -1.39 2.12 1.97
CA LEU A 557 -2.65 1.99 2.70
C LEU A 557 -3.83 2.37 1.79
N LEU A 558 -4.80 1.46 1.69
CA LEU A 558 -6.12 1.73 1.17
C LEU A 558 -6.96 2.34 2.29
N GLN A 559 -6.96 3.67 2.34
CA GLN A 559 -7.53 4.44 3.43
C GLN A 559 -9.06 4.33 3.50
N GLN A 560 -9.72 4.29 2.34
CA GLN A 560 -11.16 4.10 2.28
C GLN A 560 -11.50 2.75 2.92
N GLN A 561 -12.42 2.76 3.87
CA GLN A 561 -12.97 1.52 4.42
C GLN A 561 -13.69 0.73 3.33
N LEU A 562 -13.72 -0.60 3.46
CA LEU A 562 -14.40 -1.46 2.50
C LEU A 562 -15.89 -1.07 2.42
N PRO A 563 -16.45 -0.76 1.24
CA PRO A 563 -17.87 -0.45 1.09
C PRO A 563 -18.74 -1.54 1.71
N GLY A 564 -19.80 -1.13 2.41
CA GLY A 564 -20.69 -2.05 3.15
C GLY A 564 -20.12 -2.58 4.48
N ARG A 565 -18.88 -2.24 4.85
CA ARG A 565 -18.26 -2.62 6.14
C ARG A 565 -17.68 -1.42 6.89
N ALA A 566 -18.26 -0.24 6.69
CA ALA A 566 -17.81 0.96 7.38
C ALA A 566 -17.96 0.83 8.91
N THR A 567 -17.10 1.52 9.66
CA THR A 567 -17.07 1.51 11.11
C THR A 567 -16.54 2.82 11.66
N THR A 568 -17.00 3.18 12.85
CA THR A 568 -16.48 4.28 13.66
C THR A 568 -15.57 3.79 14.78
N ASP A 569 -15.44 2.48 14.99
CA ASP A 569 -14.59 1.89 16.01
C ASP A 569 -13.14 1.81 15.51
N PRO A 570 -12.20 2.57 16.10
CA PRO A 570 -10.79 2.50 15.71
C PRO A 570 -10.18 1.11 15.97
N ALA A 571 -10.70 0.29 16.90
CA ALA A 571 -10.18 -1.05 17.17
C ALA A 571 -10.58 -2.07 16.09
N SER A 572 -11.69 -1.85 15.40
CA SER A 572 -12.15 -2.71 14.30
C SER A 572 -11.13 -2.81 13.17
N ILE A 573 -10.96 -4.01 12.62
CA ILE A 573 -10.08 -4.19 11.45
C ILE A 573 -10.59 -3.48 10.20
N ASN A 574 -11.89 -3.20 10.14
CA ASN A 574 -12.52 -2.46 9.03
C ASN A 574 -12.19 -0.96 9.03
N ALA A 575 -11.43 -0.46 10.02
CA ALA A 575 -11.02 0.95 10.09
C ALA A 575 -10.23 1.45 8.85
N ALA A 576 -9.60 0.52 8.12
CA ALA A 576 -8.99 0.73 6.82
C ALA A 576 -9.48 -0.34 5.82
N GLY A 577 -9.48 -0.02 4.52
CA GLY A 577 -9.87 -0.98 3.47
C GLY A 577 -8.81 -2.05 3.19
N GLY A 578 -7.56 -1.78 3.54
CA GLY A 578 -6.48 -2.73 3.40
C GLY A 578 -5.12 -2.06 3.29
N MET A 579 -4.08 -2.86 3.13
CA MET A 579 -2.72 -2.37 2.90
C MET A 579 -1.91 -3.38 2.09
N SER A 580 -0.79 -2.92 1.54
CA SER A 580 0.24 -3.80 0.96
C SER A 580 1.56 -3.71 1.70
N VAL A 581 2.23 -4.83 1.88
CA VAL A 581 3.59 -4.90 2.43
C VAL A 581 4.46 -5.75 1.53
N HIS A 582 5.74 -5.39 1.41
CA HIS A 582 6.71 -6.21 0.69
C HIS A 582 7.35 -7.20 1.63
N ALA A 583 7.31 -8.47 1.24
CA ALA A 583 7.81 -9.58 2.04
C ALA A 583 8.68 -10.49 1.19
N VAL A 584 9.55 -11.25 1.87
CA VAL A 584 10.06 -12.51 1.34
C VAL A 584 9.18 -13.60 1.90
N ILE A 585 8.53 -14.36 1.00
CA ILE A 585 7.77 -15.55 1.37
C ILE A 585 8.53 -16.80 0.96
N GLU A 586 8.48 -17.82 1.81
CA GLU A 586 9.16 -19.10 1.60
C GLU A 586 8.13 -20.22 1.56
N TYR A 587 7.97 -20.85 0.40
CA TYR A 587 7.16 -22.04 0.23
C TYR A 587 7.96 -23.30 0.55
N ASP A 588 7.36 -24.23 1.28
CA ASP A 588 7.83 -25.62 1.29
C ASP A 588 7.15 -26.39 0.14
N ASN A 589 7.87 -26.57 -0.96
CA ASN A 589 7.41 -27.34 -2.10
C ASN A 589 8.06 -28.72 -2.11
N GLY A 590 7.51 -29.66 -1.35
CA GLY A 590 8.01 -31.04 -1.32
C GLY A 590 9.40 -31.16 -0.68
N GLY A 591 9.67 -30.41 0.39
CA GLY A 591 10.94 -30.37 1.11
C GLY A 591 11.96 -29.40 0.53
N GLN A 592 11.64 -28.71 -0.56
CA GLN A 592 12.47 -27.65 -1.14
C GLN A 592 11.90 -26.29 -0.77
N ILE A 593 12.74 -25.46 -0.11
CA ILE A 593 12.37 -24.10 0.24
C ILE A 593 12.51 -23.20 -1.00
N GLU A 594 11.40 -22.58 -1.39
CA GLU A 594 11.35 -21.65 -2.52
C GLU A 594 11.02 -20.24 -2.02
N ALA A 595 12.04 -19.37 -1.98
CA ALA A 595 11.91 -17.98 -1.54
C ALA A 595 11.57 -17.03 -2.70
N TYR A 596 10.55 -16.19 -2.51
CA TYR A 596 10.12 -15.19 -3.48
C TYR A 596 9.92 -13.82 -2.80
N ASP A 597 10.39 -12.75 -3.43
CA ASP A 597 9.95 -11.39 -3.08
C ASP A 597 8.52 -11.19 -3.62
N ALA A 598 7.60 -10.82 -2.73
CA ALA A 598 6.19 -10.66 -3.05
C ALA A 598 5.56 -9.45 -2.35
N ALA A 599 4.58 -8.84 -3.00
CA ALA A 599 3.67 -7.90 -2.36
C ALA A 599 2.51 -8.69 -1.74
N LEU A 600 2.47 -8.68 -0.41
CA LEU A 600 1.35 -9.22 0.36
C LEU A 600 0.30 -8.12 0.51
N VAL A 601 -0.93 -8.43 0.12
CA VAL A 601 -2.10 -7.61 0.45
C VAL A 601 -2.71 -8.13 1.75
N ILE A 602 -3.04 -7.20 2.64
CA ILE A 602 -3.73 -7.45 3.90
C ILE A 602 -5.07 -6.70 3.83
N LEU A 603 -6.17 -7.42 3.81
CA LEU A 603 -7.53 -6.86 3.80
C LEU A 603 -8.23 -7.13 5.15
N PRO A 604 -9.23 -6.33 5.54
CA PRO A 604 -10.07 -6.64 6.67
C PRO A 604 -10.80 -7.97 6.44
N GLY A 605 -10.61 -8.92 7.37
CA GLY A 605 -11.25 -10.24 7.33
C GLY A 605 -12.48 -10.32 8.21
N GLY A 606 -12.93 -11.55 8.46
CA GLY A 606 -14.17 -11.87 9.16
C GLY A 606 -15.38 -11.84 8.22
N ALA A 607 -16.48 -12.49 8.65
CA ALA A 607 -17.75 -12.32 7.97
C ALA A 607 -18.05 -10.82 7.85
N PRO A 608 -18.70 -10.34 6.77
CA PRO A 608 -19.40 -9.08 6.88
C PRO A 608 -20.14 -9.12 8.21
N THR A 609 -19.93 -8.11 9.07
CA THR A 609 -20.91 -7.84 10.12
C THR A 609 -22.23 -7.94 9.38
N PRO A 610 -23.13 -8.89 9.75
CA PRO A 610 -24.35 -9.12 9.00
C PRO A 610 -24.92 -7.73 8.69
N PRO A 611 -25.13 -7.38 7.40
CA PRO A 611 -25.50 -6.03 7.02
C PRO A 611 -26.57 -5.60 7.99
N CYS A 612 -26.29 -4.52 8.72
CA CYS A 612 -27.09 -4.17 9.86
C CYS A 612 -28.52 -4.12 9.38
N ALA A 613 -29.37 -5.02 9.88
CA ALA A 613 -30.68 -5.22 9.29
C ALA A 613 -31.55 -3.95 9.41
N ALA A 614 -31.11 -3.01 10.27
CA ALA A 614 -31.64 -1.67 10.47
C ALA A 614 -31.11 -0.59 9.51
N ASP A 615 -30.00 -0.79 8.81
CA ASP A 615 -29.47 0.06 7.73
C ASP A 615 -30.05 -0.43 6.39
N PHE A 616 -31.33 -0.09 6.18
CA PHE A 616 -32.12 -0.64 5.08
C PHE A 616 -31.81 0.02 3.74
N ASP A 617 -31.33 1.26 3.74
CA ASP A 617 -30.91 1.93 2.51
C ASP A 617 -29.42 1.67 2.16
N GLY A 618 -28.68 1.02 3.06
CA GLY A 618 -27.31 0.57 2.86
C GLY A 618 -26.28 1.70 2.89
N ASN A 619 -26.59 2.83 3.53
CA ASN A 619 -25.71 4.00 3.59
C ASN A 619 -24.60 3.86 4.66
N GLY A 620 -24.66 2.84 5.53
CA GLY A 620 -23.72 2.59 6.61
C GLY A 620 -24.08 3.25 7.95
N GLN A 621 -25.27 3.84 8.09
CA GLN A 621 -25.79 4.46 9.31
C GLN A 621 -27.24 4.04 9.55
N VAL A 622 -27.58 3.74 10.81
CA VAL A 622 -28.98 3.54 11.22
C VAL A 622 -29.60 4.90 11.51
N GLN A 623 -30.43 5.38 10.58
CA GLN A 623 -31.07 6.68 10.65
C GLN A 623 -32.55 6.60 10.27
N VAL A 624 -33.25 7.74 10.38
CA VAL A 624 -34.68 7.80 10.05
C VAL A 624 -34.93 7.50 8.57
N ALA A 625 -33.95 7.75 7.69
CA ALA A 625 -34.05 7.43 6.27
C ALA A 625 -34.29 5.93 6.03
N ASP A 626 -33.68 5.05 6.84
CA ASP A 626 -33.87 3.60 6.76
C ASP A 626 -35.30 3.17 7.04
N ILE A 627 -35.99 3.87 7.95
CA ILE A 627 -37.42 3.62 8.21
C ILE A 627 -38.24 3.92 6.96
N PHE A 628 -37.95 5.03 6.28
CA PHE A 628 -38.67 5.39 5.05
C PHE A 628 -38.32 4.45 3.89
N ALA A 629 -37.07 4.03 3.77
CA ALA A 629 -36.66 3.04 2.78
C ALA A 629 -37.35 1.69 3.02
N PHE A 630 -37.38 1.22 4.28
CA PHE A 630 -38.06 -0.01 4.69
C PHE A 630 -39.56 0.05 4.40
N LEU A 631 -40.24 1.12 4.82
CA LEU A 631 -41.68 1.26 4.60
C LEU A 631 -42.02 1.36 3.11
N SER A 632 -41.20 2.04 2.33
CA SER A 632 -41.38 2.12 0.87
C SER A 632 -41.28 0.73 0.22
N ALA A 633 -40.28 -0.07 0.61
CA ALA A 633 -40.14 -1.45 0.15
C ALA A 633 -41.27 -2.36 0.65
N TRP A 634 -41.72 -2.18 1.90
CA TRP A 634 -42.83 -2.93 2.47
C TRP A 634 -44.14 -2.65 1.73
N PHE A 635 -44.46 -1.37 1.42
CA PHE A 635 -45.63 -1.00 0.62
C PHE A 635 -45.53 -1.49 -0.84
N ALA A 636 -44.32 -1.65 -1.37
CA ALA A 636 -44.08 -2.25 -2.67
C ALA A 636 -44.17 -3.80 -2.66
N ASN A 637 -44.45 -4.42 -1.51
CA ASN A 637 -44.44 -5.88 -1.30
C ASN A 637 -43.09 -6.54 -1.60
N GLU A 638 -41.98 -5.85 -1.38
CA GLU A 638 -40.64 -6.41 -1.55
C GLU A 638 -40.38 -7.55 -0.55
N PRO A 639 -39.99 -8.76 -0.99
CA PRO A 639 -39.80 -9.93 -0.11
C PRO A 639 -38.88 -9.68 1.09
N ALA A 640 -37.86 -8.84 0.92
CA ALA A 640 -36.90 -8.48 1.97
C ALA A 640 -37.53 -7.65 3.10
N ALA A 641 -38.55 -6.83 2.79
CA ALA A 641 -39.26 -6.01 3.76
C ALA A 641 -40.47 -6.75 4.35
N ILE A 642 -41.27 -7.42 3.52
CA ILE A 642 -42.50 -8.06 4.00
C ILE A 642 -42.24 -9.29 4.86
N ASN A 643 -41.09 -9.96 4.72
CA ASN A 643 -40.72 -11.14 5.50
C ASN A 643 -39.64 -10.84 6.56
N PHE A 644 -39.41 -9.57 6.87
CA PHE A 644 -38.37 -9.17 7.83
C PHE A 644 -38.64 -9.80 9.21
N GLY A 645 -37.62 -10.38 9.83
CA GLY A 645 -37.77 -11.11 11.10
C GLY A 645 -38.50 -12.46 10.99
N GLY A 646 -38.72 -12.97 9.76
CA GLY A 646 -39.21 -14.33 9.50
C GLY A 646 -40.73 -14.53 9.55
N THR A 647 -41.50 -13.49 9.91
CA THR A 647 -42.98 -13.54 9.90
C THR A 647 -43.53 -12.51 8.91
N PRO A 648 -44.27 -12.93 7.87
CA PRO A 648 -44.76 -12.01 6.85
C PRO A 648 -45.78 -10.99 7.38
N GLY A 649 -45.79 -9.80 6.78
CA GLY A 649 -46.82 -8.77 6.98
C GLY A 649 -46.46 -7.72 8.03
N VAL A 650 -47.45 -7.26 8.80
CA VAL A 650 -47.25 -6.21 9.82
C VAL A 650 -46.20 -6.58 10.91
N PRO A 651 -46.08 -7.86 11.35
CA PRO A 651 -45.01 -8.25 12.27
C PRO A 651 -43.59 -7.90 11.78
N ALA A 652 -43.37 -7.87 10.47
CA ALA A 652 -42.09 -7.47 9.88
C ALA A 652 -41.72 -6.02 10.18
N ILE A 653 -42.71 -5.11 10.24
CA ILE A 653 -42.50 -3.70 10.61
C ILE A 653 -42.00 -3.60 12.06
N PHE A 654 -42.61 -4.34 12.98
CA PHE A 654 -42.21 -4.32 14.39
C PHE A 654 -40.85 -4.98 14.60
N ALA A 655 -40.55 -6.06 13.86
CA ALA A 655 -39.23 -6.68 13.87
C ALA A 655 -38.15 -5.72 13.36
N PHE A 656 -38.43 -4.97 12.28
CA PHE A 656 -37.53 -3.95 11.76
C PHE A 656 -37.31 -2.80 12.75
N LEU A 657 -38.40 -2.24 13.32
CA LEU A 657 -38.27 -1.17 14.31
C LEU A 657 -37.52 -1.62 15.56
N ALA A 658 -37.71 -2.87 16.00
CA ALA A 658 -36.95 -3.43 17.11
C ALA A 658 -35.45 -3.52 16.79
N ALA A 659 -35.09 -3.95 15.58
CA ALA A 659 -33.70 -3.92 15.11
C ALA A 659 -33.16 -2.48 15.01
N TRP A 660 -33.96 -1.53 14.51
CA TRP A 660 -33.60 -0.12 14.39
C TRP A 660 -33.36 0.56 15.75
N PHE A 661 -34.22 0.30 16.74
CA PHE A 661 -34.03 0.82 18.10
C PHE A 661 -32.87 0.15 18.84
N ALA A 662 -32.57 -1.12 18.53
CA ALA A 662 -31.42 -1.82 19.09
C ALA A 662 -30.08 -1.32 18.50
N GLY A 663 -30.10 -0.82 17.27
CA GLY A 663 -28.92 -0.40 16.52
C GLY A 663 -28.12 -1.59 15.95
N CYS A 664 -26.90 -1.27 15.50
CA CYS A 664 -25.84 -2.22 15.17
C CYS A 664 -24.78 -2.13 16.28
#